data_AF-A0A2P8WJG6-F1
#
_entry.id   AF-A0A2P8WJG6-F1
#
_cell.length_a   1.000
_cell.length_b   1.000
_cell.length_c   1.000
_cell.angle_alpha   90.00
_cell.angle_beta   90.00
_cell.angle_gamma   90.00
#
_symmetry.space_group_name_H-M   'P 1'
#
loop_
_entity.id
_entity.type
_entity.pdbx_description
1 polymer ?
#
loop_
_entity_poly.entity_id
_entity_poly.type
_entity_poly.pdbx_seq_one_letter_code
_entity_poly.pdbx_strand_id
1 'polypeptide(L)'
;MARFRWARFWILGLLVGGFVLGMQPQTHAVVDAQATIDALIPRLESYTGYRLTRPVVVSNSDADRSYFIGRDVDRTYARTVFVYRNSAGAVVDASSYAEADTCLIVLARYNRLADDNDKIHVLAHELGHCYQRDRLQSLRTLPEWLWEGSAEWMGQMLAPASNAGRARWPKYLTETLPLTGRDYDAVGFFVHLEYQGAGVWDLLDRFFDPSGGDFPAASDALFDRLLNLAGVRDRFLETWPMGLERNSGAGRDWDTDGPNITGDRRAAGSLSAPGGAAIAATTQYLWTLPIPAGQIVTVSVENGYGAIRIDRDTERFHGSFSRRYCQGDSCQCEDGSSPPGVESISTDQVIIAATADFTPGQIRIETEEPPCEREEPSSGSGDSGDRPHGSSFGDPHIITYDGYRYSFQTVGEFLLSKTTDGHFQVQARQTQVPGRRNLSLNTAVAMQVGGQRVAVYSQNFPDGSNPLWVDGLPIPLNNAVFPLPGGGRVENSGRFYTITWPTGESVALRSIQAGGASFLNITPYVTRSEAGQLTGLLGDLNGNPGDDLRDRSGQQIPTQDVYAPVTQLINRVIDIPLPLNQFQTAFFNQLYRQFGDSWRISQAESLFDYGPGQSTETFTDRSFPSRYPSLVGVAPAQIQAATRQCQEANIDVDFMAGCVFDIAATGESGFLEAAANAVVNVVVERAVDRVIDEVRDVIPIPIPRWPF
;
A
#
# COMPACT_ATOMS: atom_id res chain seq x y z
N MET A 1 -22.45 -62.27 -40.09
CA MET A 1 -22.93 -61.18 -40.98
C MET A 1 -21.90 -60.07 -40.87
N ALA A 2 -21.10 -59.69 -41.89
CA ALA A 2 -21.44 -59.12 -43.21
C ALA A 2 -22.11 -57.74 -43.09
N ARG A 3 -21.64 -56.62 -43.68
CA ARG A 3 -20.65 -56.33 -44.76
C ARG A 3 -19.66 -55.21 -44.26
N PHE A 4 -18.55 -54.77 -44.87
CA PHE A 4 -17.72 -55.00 -46.09
C PHE A 4 -16.26 -54.47 -45.77
N ARG A 5 -15.12 -54.55 -46.50
CA ARG A 5 -14.69 -54.45 -47.94
C ARG A 5 -14.73 -53.02 -48.53
N TRP A 6 -13.66 -52.40 -49.08
CA TRP A 6 -12.25 -52.75 -49.44
C TRP A 6 -11.31 -51.56 -49.00
N ALA A 7 -9.97 -51.46 -49.12
CA ALA A 7 -8.85 -52.05 -49.92
C ALA A 7 -8.75 -51.57 -51.40
N ARG A 8 -7.58 -51.35 -52.05
CA ARG A 8 -6.13 -51.55 -51.70
C ARG A 8 -5.19 -50.72 -52.62
N PHE A 9 -3.89 -50.63 -52.27
CA PHE A 9 -2.78 -50.04 -53.07
C PHE A 9 -2.32 -50.90 -54.28
N TRP A 10 -1.86 -50.25 -55.35
CA TRP A 10 -0.77 -50.60 -56.31
C TRP A 10 -0.27 -49.26 -56.94
N ILE A 11 0.99 -48.83 -57.09
CA ILE A 11 2.36 -49.39 -57.29
C ILE A 11 2.87 -49.30 -58.76
N LEU A 12 3.83 -48.36 -58.95
CA LEU A 12 4.88 -48.20 -60.00
C LEU A 12 4.51 -48.14 -61.51
N GLY A 13 5.23 -47.28 -62.27
CA GLY A 13 5.34 -47.40 -63.73
C GLY A 13 5.77 -46.13 -64.50
N LEU A 14 7.07 -45.83 -64.55
CA LEU A 14 7.72 -44.78 -65.36
C LEU A 14 7.17 -44.57 -66.80
N LEU A 15 7.08 -43.30 -67.24
CA LEU A 15 7.53 -42.88 -68.58
C LEU A 15 7.86 -41.37 -68.63
N VAL A 16 8.79 -40.99 -69.52
CA VAL A 16 9.33 -39.62 -69.66
C VAL A 16 8.69 -38.92 -70.86
N GLY A 17 8.31 -37.65 -70.74
CA GLY A 17 7.67 -36.93 -71.85
C GLY A 17 7.29 -35.47 -71.62
N GLY A 18 8.28 -34.62 -71.36
CA GLY A 18 8.27 -33.15 -71.54
C GLY A 18 6.97 -32.34 -71.40
N PHE A 19 6.86 -31.58 -70.31
CA PHE A 19 6.17 -30.29 -70.32
C PHE A 19 6.96 -29.26 -69.50
N VAL A 20 7.72 -28.40 -70.17
CA VAL A 20 8.32 -27.21 -69.55
C VAL A 20 7.30 -26.08 -69.68
N LEU A 21 6.49 -25.92 -68.63
CA LEU A 21 5.69 -24.72 -68.40
C LEU A 21 6.20 -24.05 -67.11
N GLY A 22 6.28 -22.72 -67.15
CA GLY A 22 7.12 -21.98 -66.20
C GLY A 22 6.64 -22.07 -64.75
N MET A 23 7.53 -22.51 -63.86
CA MET A 23 7.55 -21.97 -62.51
C MET A 23 7.89 -20.49 -62.60
N GLN A 24 6.87 -19.63 -62.63
CA GLN A 24 7.06 -18.26 -62.20
C GLN A 24 7.50 -18.30 -60.73
N PRO A 25 8.57 -17.60 -60.32
CA PRO A 25 8.83 -17.43 -58.90
C PRO A 25 7.62 -16.70 -58.30
N GLN A 26 7.06 -17.23 -57.20
CA GLN A 26 6.11 -16.44 -56.43
C GLN A 26 6.87 -15.32 -55.75
N THR A 27 6.88 -14.16 -56.39
CA THR A 27 7.24 -12.90 -55.77
C THR A 27 6.23 -12.65 -54.66
N HIS A 28 6.63 -12.89 -53.41
CA HIS A 28 5.91 -12.39 -52.25
C HIS A 28 5.67 -10.90 -52.48
N ALA A 29 4.41 -10.46 -52.40
CA ALA A 29 4.08 -9.06 -52.57
C ALA A 29 4.74 -8.29 -51.42
N VAL A 30 5.65 -7.36 -51.74
CA VAL A 30 6.29 -6.53 -50.74
C VAL A 30 5.20 -5.75 -50.01
N VAL A 31 5.17 -5.84 -48.68
CA VAL A 31 4.22 -5.09 -47.84
C VAL A 31 4.37 -3.60 -48.11
N ASP A 32 3.40 -3.05 -48.84
CA ASP A 32 3.28 -1.62 -49.10
C ASP A 32 3.02 -0.92 -47.76
N ALA A 33 4.03 -0.20 -47.29
CA ALA A 33 4.02 0.37 -45.96
C ALA A 33 3.02 1.53 -45.83
N GLN A 34 2.78 2.31 -46.89
CA GLN A 34 1.77 3.37 -46.84
C GLN A 34 0.36 2.75 -46.87
N ALA A 35 0.09 1.82 -47.80
CA ALA A 35 -1.21 1.16 -47.86
C ALA A 35 -1.52 0.36 -46.57
N THR A 36 -0.50 -0.13 -45.87
CA THR A 36 -0.64 -0.76 -44.55
C THR A 36 -1.03 0.27 -43.48
N ILE A 37 -0.36 1.43 -43.42
CA ILE A 37 -0.71 2.53 -42.52
C ILE A 37 -2.13 3.03 -42.80
N ASP A 38 -2.49 3.24 -44.06
CA ASP A 38 -3.81 3.70 -44.50
C ASP A 38 -4.93 2.71 -44.08
N ALA A 39 -4.61 1.41 -43.99
CA ALA A 39 -5.53 0.37 -43.50
C ALA A 39 -5.55 0.22 -41.96
N LEU A 40 -4.51 0.69 -41.26
CA LEU A 40 -4.43 0.67 -39.80
C LEU A 40 -5.06 1.89 -39.14
N ILE A 41 -4.97 3.08 -39.77
CA ILE A 41 -5.54 4.34 -39.22
C ILE A 41 -7.02 4.17 -38.85
N PRO A 42 -7.95 3.70 -39.72
CA PRO A 42 -9.36 3.59 -39.36
C PRO A 42 -9.64 2.62 -38.21
N ARG A 43 -8.73 1.66 -37.96
CA ARG A 43 -8.84 0.73 -36.82
C ARG A 43 -8.43 1.43 -35.53
N LEU A 44 -7.30 2.14 -35.52
CA LEU A 44 -6.87 2.94 -34.38
C LEU A 44 -7.94 3.98 -34.02
N GLU A 45 -8.41 4.77 -35.00
CA GLU A 45 -9.47 5.77 -34.77
C GLU A 45 -10.78 5.16 -34.24
N SER A 46 -11.08 3.91 -34.62
CA SER A 46 -12.28 3.20 -34.11
C SER A 46 -12.13 2.68 -32.68
N TYR A 47 -10.90 2.44 -32.20
CA TYR A 47 -10.66 1.99 -30.83
C TYR A 47 -10.49 3.15 -29.85
N THR A 48 -9.85 4.25 -30.27
CA THR A 48 -9.64 5.44 -29.42
C THR A 48 -10.83 6.41 -29.45
N GLY A 49 -11.59 6.41 -30.54
CA GLY A 49 -12.63 7.42 -30.81
C GLY A 49 -12.07 8.75 -31.35
N TYR A 50 -10.75 8.92 -31.35
CA TYR A 50 -10.06 10.12 -31.81
C TYR A 50 -9.60 9.97 -33.26
N ARG A 51 -9.74 11.05 -34.04
CA ARG A 51 -9.26 11.12 -35.43
C ARG A 51 -7.94 11.85 -35.52
N LEU A 52 -7.02 11.32 -36.31
CA LEU A 52 -5.72 11.94 -36.51
C LEU A 52 -5.88 13.25 -37.29
N THR A 53 -5.32 14.32 -36.73
CA THR A 53 -5.41 15.69 -37.27
C THR A 53 -4.25 16.00 -38.23
N ARG A 54 -3.14 15.27 -38.14
CA ARG A 54 -2.04 15.29 -39.12
C ARG A 54 -2.05 14.03 -39.99
N PRO A 55 -1.81 14.13 -41.31
CA PRO A 55 -1.60 12.97 -42.16
C PRO A 55 -0.39 12.16 -41.69
N VAL A 56 -0.49 10.83 -41.78
CA VAL A 56 0.63 9.91 -41.54
C VAL A 56 1.22 9.49 -42.88
N VAL A 57 2.49 9.77 -43.09
CA VAL A 57 3.21 9.51 -44.34
C VAL A 57 4.40 8.60 -44.05
N VAL A 58 4.62 7.59 -44.90
CA VAL A 58 5.77 6.69 -44.80
C VAL A 58 6.83 7.08 -45.83
N SER A 59 8.08 7.26 -45.40
CA SER A 59 9.23 7.41 -46.31
C SER A 59 10.20 6.25 -46.22
N ASN A 60 10.64 5.79 -47.38
CA ASN A 60 11.72 4.81 -47.57
C ASN A 60 12.94 5.44 -48.29
N SER A 61 13.04 6.78 -48.29
CA SER A 61 14.09 7.51 -49.04
C SER A 61 15.42 7.53 -48.29
N ASP A 62 16.53 7.49 -49.03
CA ASP A 62 17.88 7.57 -48.45
C ASP A 62 18.20 8.95 -47.87
N ALA A 63 17.56 10.01 -48.37
CA ALA A 63 17.69 11.35 -47.83
C ALA A 63 17.06 11.44 -46.42
N ASP A 64 15.82 10.95 -46.28
CA ASP A 64 15.10 10.96 -45.01
C ASP A 64 15.75 10.01 -44.00
N ARG A 65 16.21 8.82 -44.43
CA ARG A 65 17.04 7.94 -43.60
C ARG A 65 18.29 8.65 -43.07
N SER A 66 19.06 9.29 -43.96
CA SER A 66 20.32 9.95 -43.61
C SER A 66 20.12 11.13 -42.67
N TYR A 67 19.00 11.86 -42.81
CA TYR A 67 18.66 13.02 -42.00
C TYR A 67 18.01 12.65 -40.66
N PHE A 68 16.89 11.93 -40.66
CA PHE A 68 16.10 11.65 -39.45
C PHE A 68 16.58 10.44 -38.62
N ILE A 69 17.41 9.56 -39.18
CA ILE A 69 17.92 8.35 -38.47
C ILE A 69 19.45 8.34 -38.42
N GLY A 70 20.12 8.79 -39.48
CA GLY A 70 21.56 9.04 -39.50
C GLY A 70 22.40 7.81 -39.14
N ARG A 71 23.12 7.87 -38.01
CA ARG A 71 24.09 6.83 -37.62
C ARG A 71 23.44 5.54 -37.12
N ASP A 72 22.20 5.60 -36.63
CA ASP A 72 21.50 4.44 -36.06
C ASP A 72 20.69 3.65 -37.10
N VAL A 73 20.85 3.95 -38.39
CA VAL A 73 20.18 3.27 -39.52
C VAL A 73 20.42 1.75 -39.57
N ASP A 74 21.49 1.24 -38.95
CA ASP A 74 21.75 -0.20 -38.81
C ASP A 74 21.21 -0.83 -37.51
N ARG A 75 20.58 -0.04 -36.63
CA ARG A 75 19.94 -0.48 -35.37
C ARG A 75 18.42 -0.32 -35.41
N THR A 76 17.94 0.75 -36.03
CA THR A 76 16.54 1.16 -36.12
C THR A 76 15.79 0.44 -37.25
N TYR A 77 14.54 0.01 -37.02
CA TYR A 77 13.67 -0.57 -38.07
C TYR A 77 12.87 0.52 -38.81
N ALA A 78 12.20 1.39 -38.07
CA ALA A 78 11.58 2.62 -38.53
C ALA A 78 11.74 3.71 -37.45
N ARG A 79 11.35 4.95 -37.74
CA ARG A 79 11.30 6.04 -36.76
C ARG A 79 10.21 7.05 -37.10
N THR A 80 9.35 7.34 -36.13
CA THR A 80 8.38 8.44 -36.20
C THR A 80 9.01 9.78 -35.84
N VAL A 81 8.82 10.76 -36.73
CA VAL A 81 9.18 12.17 -36.53
C VAL A 81 8.01 13.07 -36.94
N PHE A 82 7.89 14.24 -36.32
CA PHE A 82 6.88 15.24 -36.67
C PHE A 82 7.57 16.36 -37.44
N VAL A 83 7.06 16.63 -38.64
CA VAL A 83 7.75 17.43 -39.65
C VAL A 83 6.82 18.45 -40.26
N TYR A 84 7.39 19.43 -40.96
CA TYR A 84 6.65 20.31 -41.86
C TYR A 84 7.40 20.58 -43.15
N ARG A 85 6.69 21.11 -44.15
CA ARG A 85 7.30 21.57 -45.40
C ARG A 85 7.64 23.07 -45.32
N ASN A 86 8.94 23.37 -45.33
CA ASN A 86 9.40 24.76 -45.30
C ASN A 86 9.18 25.50 -46.64
N SER A 87 9.46 26.80 -46.67
CA SER A 87 9.26 27.66 -47.84
C SER A 87 10.12 27.33 -49.07
N ALA A 88 11.16 26.50 -48.91
CA ALA A 88 11.94 25.95 -50.02
C ALA A 88 11.41 24.59 -50.53
N GLY A 89 10.31 24.10 -49.97
CA GLY A 89 9.69 22.81 -50.30
C GLY A 89 10.31 21.59 -49.62
N ALA A 90 11.35 21.78 -48.80
CA ALA A 90 12.01 20.70 -48.07
C ALA A 90 11.23 20.29 -46.82
N VAL A 91 11.28 19.00 -46.50
CA VAL A 91 10.74 18.44 -45.25
C VAL A 91 11.79 18.61 -44.15
N VAL A 92 11.40 19.13 -42.99
CA VAL A 92 12.28 19.42 -41.86
C VAL A 92 11.58 19.11 -40.53
N ASP A 93 12.35 18.84 -39.48
CA ASP A 93 11.81 18.66 -38.12
C ASP A 93 10.99 19.86 -37.66
N ALA A 94 9.84 19.60 -37.04
CA ALA A 94 9.06 20.63 -36.38
C ALA A 94 9.62 20.91 -34.97
N SER A 95 9.82 22.18 -34.63
CA SER A 95 10.24 22.63 -33.29
C SER A 95 9.08 22.59 -32.27
N SER A 96 7.83 22.57 -32.77
CA SER A 96 6.62 22.47 -31.95
C SER A 96 5.53 21.71 -32.69
N TYR A 97 4.58 21.14 -31.94
CA TYR A 97 3.45 20.42 -32.55
C TYR A 97 2.53 21.33 -33.38
N ALA A 98 2.47 22.63 -33.06
CA ALA A 98 1.73 23.61 -33.84
C ALA A 98 2.35 23.85 -35.24
N GLU A 99 3.69 23.80 -35.33
CA GLU A 99 4.46 23.97 -36.57
C GLU A 99 4.40 22.73 -37.47
N ALA A 100 4.36 21.53 -36.89
CA ALA A 100 4.25 20.27 -37.63
C ALA A 100 3.03 20.25 -38.56
N ASP A 101 3.18 19.80 -39.81
CA ASP A 101 2.06 19.55 -40.73
C ASP A 101 1.80 18.06 -40.97
N THR A 102 2.78 17.18 -40.70
CA THR A 102 2.75 15.76 -41.05
C THR A 102 3.39 14.91 -39.94
N CYS A 103 2.83 13.73 -39.64
CA CYS A 103 3.56 12.67 -38.96
C CYS A 103 4.29 11.81 -40.00
N LEU A 104 5.62 11.73 -39.94
CA LEU A 104 6.45 11.03 -40.92
C LEU A 104 7.11 9.80 -40.27
N ILE A 105 6.81 8.62 -40.81
CA ILE A 105 7.41 7.35 -40.42
C ILE A 105 8.54 7.04 -41.41
N VAL A 106 9.79 7.11 -40.95
CA VAL A 106 10.98 6.90 -41.80
C VAL A 106 11.47 5.45 -41.66
N LEU A 107 11.54 4.70 -42.75
CA LEU A 107 11.93 3.29 -42.77
C LEU A 107 13.44 3.11 -42.90
N ALA A 108 14.05 2.41 -41.94
CA ALA A 108 15.44 1.99 -41.95
C ALA A 108 15.56 0.48 -42.24
N ARG A 109 15.78 -0.36 -41.21
CA ARG A 109 15.91 -1.82 -41.38
C ARG A 109 14.62 -2.57 -41.69
N TYR A 110 13.47 -1.90 -41.81
CA TYR A 110 12.18 -2.49 -42.20
C TYR A 110 12.30 -3.53 -43.33
N ASN A 111 13.01 -3.20 -44.42
CA ASN A 111 13.19 -4.11 -45.57
C ASN A 111 14.13 -5.31 -45.31
N ARG A 112 14.75 -5.41 -44.12
CA ARG A 112 15.51 -6.59 -43.65
C ARG A 112 14.67 -7.54 -42.81
N LEU A 113 13.43 -7.19 -42.47
CA LEU A 113 12.47 -8.11 -41.85
C LEU A 113 12.05 -9.15 -42.88
N ALA A 114 12.21 -10.44 -42.56
CA ALA A 114 11.83 -11.53 -43.46
C ALA A 114 10.31 -11.78 -43.43
N ASP A 115 9.71 -11.67 -42.25
CA ASP A 115 8.29 -11.90 -41.98
C ASP A 115 7.44 -10.64 -42.26
N ASP A 116 6.22 -10.83 -42.74
CA ASP A 116 5.30 -9.74 -43.09
C ASP A 116 4.46 -9.25 -41.89
N ASN A 117 4.21 -10.09 -40.88
CA ASN A 117 3.60 -9.66 -39.62
C ASN A 117 4.58 -8.81 -38.81
N ASP A 118 5.88 -9.13 -38.83
CA ASP A 118 6.92 -8.29 -38.21
C ASP A 118 6.96 -6.88 -38.83
N LYS A 119 6.72 -6.77 -40.15
CA LYS A 119 6.60 -5.47 -40.85
C LYS A 119 5.35 -4.70 -40.43
N ILE A 120 4.19 -5.37 -40.40
CA ILE A 120 2.92 -4.77 -39.98
C ILE A 120 2.99 -4.34 -38.51
N HIS A 121 3.65 -5.11 -37.63
CA HIS A 121 3.93 -4.76 -36.24
C HIS A 121 4.70 -3.46 -36.13
N VAL A 122 5.82 -3.32 -36.85
CA VAL A 122 6.63 -2.09 -36.81
C VAL A 122 5.81 -0.89 -37.27
N LEU A 123 5.02 -1.01 -38.34
CA LEU A 123 4.17 0.09 -38.80
C LEU A 123 3.05 0.44 -37.79
N ALA A 124 2.46 -0.56 -37.14
CA ALA A 124 1.45 -0.34 -36.12
C ALA A 124 2.01 0.31 -34.84
N HIS A 125 3.24 -0.03 -34.45
CA HIS A 125 3.98 0.59 -33.36
C HIS A 125 4.27 2.07 -33.66
N GLU A 126 4.84 2.38 -34.83
CA GLU A 126 5.12 3.76 -35.26
C GLU A 126 3.84 4.61 -35.41
N LEU A 127 2.74 4.01 -35.87
CA LEU A 127 1.43 4.67 -35.88
C LEU A 127 0.95 5.02 -34.46
N GLY A 128 1.30 4.21 -33.46
CA GLY A 128 1.11 4.52 -32.03
C GLY A 128 1.84 5.81 -31.62
N HIS A 129 3.08 6.01 -32.06
CA HIS A 129 3.82 7.26 -31.83
C HIS A 129 3.21 8.48 -32.53
N CYS A 130 2.65 8.32 -33.74
CA CYS A 130 1.85 9.36 -34.37
C CYS A 130 0.65 9.72 -33.48
N TYR A 131 -0.15 8.73 -33.08
CA TYR A 131 -1.33 8.95 -32.22
C TYR A 131 -0.99 9.61 -30.88
N GLN A 132 0.04 9.13 -30.17
CA GLN A 132 0.47 9.67 -28.88
C GLN A 132 0.73 11.18 -28.94
N ARG A 133 1.52 11.65 -29.92
CA ARG A 133 1.86 13.07 -30.08
C ARG A 133 0.73 13.90 -30.65
N ASP A 134 -0.09 13.32 -31.51
CA ASP A 134 -1.25 14.00 -32.10
C ASP A 134 -2.32 14.26 -31.05
N ARG A 135 -2.68 13.24 -30.27
CA ARG A 135 -3.66 13.35 -29.18
C ARG A 135 -3.22 14.33 -28.11
N LEU A 136 -1.95 14.26 -27.72
CA LEU A 136 -1.29 15.12 -26.73
C LEU A 136 -1.00 16.54 -27.25
N GLN A 137 -1.11 16.77 -28.56
CA GLN A 137 -0.79 18.02 -29.25
C GLN A 137 0.59 18.60 -28.86
N SER A 138 1.58 17.72 -28.68
CA SER A 138 2.88 18.10 -28.13
C SER A 138 4.01 17.19 -28.60
N LEU A 139 5.21 17.77 -28.76
CA LEU A 139 6.45 17.05 -29.10
C LEU A 139 7.32 16.77 -27.87
N ARG A 140 6.77 16.92 -26.66
CA ARG A 140 7.46 16.68 -25.40
C ARG A 140 7.94 15.23 -25.29
N THR A 141 9.09 15.04 -24.63
CA THR A 141 9.55 13.72 -24.19
C THR A 141 8.57 13.14 -23.16
N LEU A 142 8.37 11.83 -23.24
CA LEU A 142 7.68 11.01 -22.24
C LEU A 142 8.65 9.93 -21.75
N PRO A 143 8.49 9.36 -20.54
CA PRO A 143 9.30 8.22 -20.09
C PRO A 143 9.17 7.02 -21.04
N GLU A 144 10.26 6.28 -21.25
CA GLU A 144 10.33 5.18 -22.25
C GLU A 144 9.24 4.12 -22.05
N TRP A 145 8.93 3.75 -20.80
CA TRP A 145 7.86 2.81 -20.46
C TRP A 145 6.47 3.24 -20.93
N LEU A 146 6.25 4.56 -21.03
CA LEU A 146 5.00 5.15 -21.49
C LEU A 146 5.04 5.41 -23.00
N TRP A 147 6.18 5.88 -23.51
CA TRP A 147 6.42 6.19 -24.91
C TRP A 147 6.50 4.92 -25.78
N GLU A 148 7.58 4.14 -25.64
CA GLU A 148 7.78 2.89 -26.38
C GLU A 148 6.82 1.80 -25.90
N GLY A 149 6.55 1.71 -24.60
CA GLY A 149 5.72 0.65 -24.01
C GLY A 149 4.25 0.68 -24.42
N SER A 150 3.61 1.86 -24.47
CA SER A 150 2.22 1.95 -24.95
C SER A 150 2.11 1.90 -26.47
N ALA A 151 3.13 2.39 -27.21
CA ALA A 151 3.21 2.22 -28.67
C ALA A 151 3.39 0.74 -29.06
N GLU A 152 4.17 -0.03 -28.29
CA GLU A 152 4.33 -1.47 -28.45
C GLU A 152 3.06 -2.25 -28.10
N TRP A 153 2.32 -1.85 -27.06
CA TRP A 153 0.98 -2.41 -26.79
C TRP A 153 0.01 -2.13 -27.95
N MET A 154 -0.08 -0.90 -28.44
CA MET A 154 -0.91 -0.58 -29.62
C MET A 154 -0.47 -1.38 -30.85
N GLY A 155 0.84 -1.52 -31.08
CA GLY A 155 1.42 -2.33 -32.15
C GLY A 155 0.95 -3.79 -32.09
N GLN A 156 1.00 -4.41 -30.91
CA GLN A 156 0.58 -5.81 -30.71
C GLN A 156 -0.94 -6.02 -30.76
N MET A 157 -1.75 -4.99 -30.48
CA MET A 157 -3.21 -5.05 -30.56
C MET A 157 -3.76 -4.70 -31.96
N LEU A 158 -2.97 -3.98 -32.77
CA LEU A 158 -3.31 -3.64 -34.16
C LEU A 158 -2.77 -4.66 -35.16
N ALA A 159 -1.55 -5.17 -34.99
CA ALA A 159 -0.93 -6.12 -35.92
C ALA A 159 -1.37 -7.58 -35.70
N PRO A 160 -1.19 -8.46 -36.70
CA PRO A 160 -1.22 -9.91 -36.49
C PRO A 160 -0.04 -10.36 -35.59
N ALA A 161 -0.12 -11.59 -35.07
CA ALA A 161 0.93 -12.13 -34.20
C ALA A 161 2.31 -12.17 -34.89
N SER A 162 3.34 -11.70 -34.19
CA SER A 162 4.65 -11.33 -34.74
C SER A 162 5.81 -11.84 -33.85
N ASN A 163 6.98 -12.02 -34.44
CA ASN A 163 8.22 -12.28 -33.69
C ASN A 163 8.71 -11.00 -32.99
N ALA A 164 8.48 -9.83 -33.60
CA ALA A 164 8.82 -8.52 -33.07
C ALA A 164 8.16 -8.26 -31.71
N GLY A 165 6.86 -8.55 -31.57
CA GLY A 165 6.13 -8.44 -30.31
C GLY A 165 6.49 -9.55 -29.32
N ARG A 166 6.66 -10.78 -29.82
CA ARG A 166 7.11 -11.92 -29.02
C ARG A 166 8.47 -11.66 -28.35
N ALA A 167 9.36 -10.92 -29.01
CA ALA A 167 10.70 -10.60 -28.50
C ALA A 167 10.72 -9.65 -27.29
N ARG A 168 9.61 -8.99 -26.93
CA ARG A 168 9.55 -8.06 -25.77
C ARG A 168 9.29 -8.78 -24.46
N TRP A 169 8.48 -9.84 -24.51
CA TRP A 169 8.01 -10.57 -23.34
C TRP A 169 9.11 -11.20 -22.46
N PRO A 170 10.22 -11.75 -22.97
CA PRO A 170 11.28 -12.31 -22.12
C PRO A 170 11.86 -11.30 -21.12
N LYS A 171 12.12 -10.04 -21.55
CA LYS A 171 12.63 -8.96 -20.69
C LYS A 171 11.62 -8.61 -19.59
N TYR A 172 10.35 -8.47 -19.95
CA TYR A 172 9.28 -8.21 -18.97
C TYR A 172 9.15 -9.33 -17.94
N LEU A 173 9.02 -10.58 -18.42
CA LEU A 173 8.73 -11.75 -17.59
C LEU A 173 9.92 -12.18 -16.72
N THR A 174 11.18 -11.91 -17.13
CA THR A 174 12.38 -12.42 -16.44
C THR A 174 13.26 -11.36 -15.75
N GLU A 175 13.29 -10.10 -16.19
CA GLU A 175 14.18 -9.07 -15.60
C GLU A 175 13.50 -8.27 -14.47
N THR A 176 14.21 -8.07 -13.36
CA THR A 176 13.77 -7.29 -12.19
C THR A 176 14.16 -5.82 -12.39
N LEU A 177 13.31 -5.09 -13.11
CA LEU A 177 13.47 -3.66 -13.39
C LEU A 177 12.28 -2.87 -12.81
N PRO A 178 12.51 -1.67 -12.25
CA PRO A 178 11.43 -0.72 -11.99
C PRO A 178 10.78 -0.31 -13.32
N LEU A 179 9.53 0.14 -13.29
CA LEU A 179 8.82 0.61 -14.50
C LEU A 179 9.62 1.71 -15.23
N THR A 180 10.29 2.59 -14.49
CA THR A 180 11.16 3.65 -15.06
C THR A 180 12.41 3.14 -15.79
N GLY A 181 12.77 1.87 -15.64
CA GLY A 181 13.86 1.19 -16.37
C GLY A 181 13.39 0.33 -17.55
N ARG A 182 12.09 0.37 -17.88
CA ARG A 182 11.49 -0.41 -18.99
C ARG A 182 11.25 0.44 -20.22
N ASP A 183 11.20 -0.21 -21.37
CA ASP A 183 11.02 0.37 -22.71
C ASP A 183 9.83 -0.32 -23.41
N TYR A 184 10.04 -0.88 -24.60
CA TYR A 184 9.11 -1.78 -25.29
C TYR A 184 8.60 -2.92 -24.39
N ASP A 185 9.43 -3.41 -23.45
CA ASP A 185 9.04 -4.47 -22.52
C ASP A 185 7.96 -4.02 -21.52
N ALA A 186 7.72 -2.72 -21.34
CA ALA A 186 6.59 -2.21 -20.57
C ALA A 186 5.22 -2.54 -21.20
N VAL A 187 5.14 -3.17 -22.38
CA VAL A 187 3.90 -3.73 -22.94
C VAL A 187 3.12 -4.56 -21.90
N GLY A 188 3.81 -5.33 -21.05
CA GLY A 188 3.17 -6.15 -20.01
C GLY A 188 2.47 -5.35 -18.90
N PHE A 189 2.85 -4.09 -18.67
CA PHE A 189 2.14 -3.17 -17.76
C PHE A 189 0.78 -2.77 -18.35
N PHE A 190 0.72 -2.46 -19.65
CA PHE A 190 -0.54 -2.12 -20.34
C PHE A 190 -1.46 -3.33 -20.50
N VAL A 191 -0.91 -4.52 -20.77
CA VAL A 191 -1.71 -5.76 -20.73
C VAL A 191 -2.25 -6.04 -19.32
N HIS A 192 -1.49 -5.75 -18.25
CA HIS A 192 -2.02 -5.91 -16.89
C HIS A 192 -3.14 -4.91 -16.54
N LEU A 193 -3.13 -3.70 -17.11
CA LEU A 193 -4.27 -2.77 -17.02
C LEU A 193 -5.53 -3.35 -17.69
N GLU A 194 -5.39 -3.87 -18.90
CA GLU A 194 -6.48 -4.52 -19.65
C GLU A 194 -7.00 -5.77 -18.91
N TYR A 195 -6.10 -6.57 -18.35
CA TYR A 195 -6.41 -7.73 -17.52
C TYR A 195 -7.29 -7.38 -16.31
N GLN A 196 -7.09 -6.22 -15.68
CA GLN A 196 -7.93 -5.72 -14.57
C GLN A 196 -9.30 -5.18 -15.01
N GLY A 197 -9.52 -5.04 -16.32
CA GLY A 197 -10.74 -4.48 -16.90
C GLY A 197 -10.67 -2.99 -17.23
N ALA A 198 -9.49 -2.37 -17.22
CA ALA A 198 -9.34 -1.02 -17.75
C ALA A 198 -9.46 -1.06 -19.29
N GLY A 199 -10.32 -0.24 -19.87
CA GLY A 199 -10.42 -0.10 -21.33
C GLY A 199 -9.22 0.69 -21.87
N VAL A 200 -8.08 0.03 -22.08
CA VAL A 200 -6.78 0.69 -22.29
C VAL A 200 -6.77 1.68 -23.47
N TRP A 201 -7.54 1.44 -24.53
CA TRP A 201 -7.70 2.40 -25.64
C TRP A 201 -8.34 3.74 -25.21
N ASP A 202 -9.48 3.69 -24.52
CA ASP A 202 -10.19 4.86 -23.96
C ASP A 202 -9.39 5.50 -22.81
N LEU A 203 -8.71 4.69 -22.00
CA LEU A 203 -7.79 5.16 -20.97
C LEU A 203 -6.66 6.01 -21.58
N LEU A 204 -6.00 5.53 -22.63
CA LEU A 204 -4.91 6.25 -23.28
C LEU A 204 -5.41 7.49 -24.03
N ASP A 205 -6.62 7.46 -24.60
CA ASP A 205 -7.28 8.64 -25.15
C ASP A 205 -7.51 9.73 -24.10
N ARG A 206 -8.19 9.40 -22.99
CA ARG A 206 -8.41 10.32 -21.86
C ARG A 206 -7.12 10.75 -21.18
N PHE A 207 -6.11 9.89 -21.15
CA PHE A 207 -4.80 10.19 -20.55
C PHE A 207 -4.00 11.20 -21.38
N PHE A 208 -3.95 11.04 -22.71
CA PHE A 208 -3.27 11.97 -23.61
C PHE A 208 -4.07 13.24 -23.91
N ASP A 209 -5.36 13.32 -23.59
CA ASP A 209 -6.16 14.54 -23.81
C ASP A 209 -5.59 15.77 -23.05
N PRO A 210 -5.20 16.86 -23.76
CA PRO A 210 -4.69 18.07 -23.12
C PRO A 210 -5.78 18.90 -22.42
N SER A 211 -7.07 18.61 -22.63
CA SER A 211 -8.17 19.20 -21.86
C SER A 211 -8.38 18.54 -20.50
N GLY A 212 -7.80 17.35 -20.26
CA GLY A 212 -7.80 16.64 -18.98
C GLY A 212 -6.86 17.21 -17.92
N GLY A 213 -6.60 18.53 -17.93
CA GLY A 213 -5.70 19.22 -17.01
C GLY A 213 -4.20 18.95 -17.25
N ASP A 214 -3.36 19.62 -16.45
CA ASP A 214 -1.89 19.61 -16.57
C ASP A 214 -1.32 18.19 -16.72
N PHE A 215 -0.57 17.96 -17.80
CA PHE A 215 0.07 16.68 -18.07
C PHE A 215 1.44 16.64 -17.36
N PRO A 216 1.64 15.82 -16.30
CA PRO A 216 2.80 15.94 -15.41
C PRO A 216 4.15 15.68 -16.10
N ALA A 217 5.24 16.22 -15.56
CA ALA A 217 6.59 16.01 -16.09
C ALA A 217 7.30 14.77 -15.49
N ALA A 218 6.93 14.37 -14.27
CA ALA A 218 7.59 13.31 -13.52
C ALA A 218 6.83 11.97 -13.62
N SER A 219 7.56 10.86 -13.59
CA SER A 219 7.05 9.51 -13.87
C SER A 219 6.05 9.01 -12.83
N ASP A 220 6.18 9.46 -11.58
CA ASP A 220 5.28 9.21 -10.46
C ASP A 220 3.88 9.80 -10.72
N ALA A 221 3.81 11.09 -10.99
CA ALA A 221 2.56 11.78 -11.29
C ALA A 221 1.93 11.31 -12.62
N LEU A 222 2.73 10.80 -13.57
CA LEU A 222 2.23 10.14 -14.79
C LEU A 222 1.62 8.75 -14.50
N PHE A 223 2.27 7.96 -13.65
CA PHE A 223 1.77 6.66 -13.19
C PHE A 223 0.47 6.81 -12.40
N ASP A 224 0.42 7.73 -11.43
CA ASP A 224 -0.81 8.01 -10.68
C ASP A 224 -1.90 8.60 -11.60
N ARG A 225 -1.61 9.53 -12.52
CA ARG A 225 -2.61 10.02 -13.51
C ARG A 225 -3.20 8.86 -14.31
N LEU A 226 -2.39 7.88 -14.72
CA LEU A 226 -2.84 6.72 -15.49
C LEU A 226 -3.67 5.74 -14.64
N LEU A 227 -3.19 5.32 -13.45
CA LEU A 227 -3.92 4.39 -12.59
C LEU A 227 -5.23 4.97 -12.04
N ASN A 228 -5.26 6.27 -11.75
CA ASN A 228 -6.47 6.96 -11.32
C ASN A 228 -7.50 7.10 -12.46
N LEU A 229 -7.07 7.44 -13.69
CA LEU A 229 -7.96 7.45 -14.87
C LEU A 229 -8.47 6.05 -15.25
N ALA A 230 -7.74 5.00 -14.88
CA ALA A 230 -8.13 3.61 -15.08
C ALA A 230 -9.12 3.10 -14.02
N GLY A 231 -9.16 3.71 -12.83
CA GLY A 231 -10.07 3.34 -11.74
C GLY A 231 -9.77 1.99 -11.08
N VAL A 232 -8.57 1.43 -11.28
CA VAL A 232 -8.19 0.08 -10.81
C VAL A 232 -6.90 0.05 -9.97
N ARG A 233 -6.40 1.20 -9.50
CA ARG A 233 -5.08 1.39 -8.88
C ARG A 233 -4.64 0.26 -7.93
N ASP A 234 -5.39 0.02 -6.87
CA ASP A 234 -4.90 -0.84 -5.78
C ASP A 234 -5.01 -2.32 -6.15
N ARG A 235 -6.11 -2.72 -6.79
CA ARG A 235 -6.28 -4.06 -7.39
C ARG A 235 -5.23 -4.36 -8.46
N PHE A 236 -4.82 -3.34 -9.24
CA PHE A 236 -3.69 -3.45 -10.17
C PHE A 236 -2.40 -3.74 -9.40
N LEU A 237 -2.07 -2.93 -8.38
CA LEU A 237 -0.84 -3.08 -7.59
C LEU A 237 -0.77 -4.44 -6.85
N GLU A 238 -1.86 -4.90 -6.24
CA GLU A 238 -1.97 -6.22 -5.60
C GLU A 238 -1.54 -7.37 -6.54
N THR A 239 -1.93 -7.29 -7.80
CA THR A 239 -1.88 -8.42 -8.75
C THR A 239 -0.77 -8.33 -9.78
N TRP A 240 -0.24 -7.14 -10.02
CA TRP A 240 0.82 -6.88 -10.98
C TRP A 240 2.11 -7.70 -10.74
N PRO A 241 2.55 -8.01 -9.50
CA PRO A 241 3.70 -8.90 -9.31
C PRO A 241 3.36 -10.40 -9.44
N MET A 242 2.10 -10.79 -9.17
CA MET A 242 1.68 -12.20 -9.12
C MET A 242 1.83 -12.91 -10.47
N GLY A 243 1.37 -12.27 -11.54
CA GLY A 243 1.28 -12.87 -12.88
C GLY A 243 2.63 -13.26 -13.51
N LEU A 244 3.74 -12.81 -12.91
CA LEU A 244 5.10 -13.17 -13.29
C LEU A 244 5.47 -14.63 -12.98
N GLU A 245 4.75 -15.32 -12.08
CA GLU A 245 4.96 -16.77 -11.84
C GLU A 245 4.62 -17.60 -13.08
N ARG A 246 3.67 -17.12 -13.90
CA ARG A 246 3.14 -17.78 -15.10
C ARG A 246 2.67 -19.21 -14.81
N ASN A 247 1.79 -19.31 -13.81
CA ASN A 247 1.26 -20.56 -13.28
C ASN A 247 -0.27 -20.59 -13.40
N SER A 248 -0.78 -21.06 -14.55
CA SER A 248 -2.21 -21.26 -14.80
C SER A 248 -2.92 -22.19 -13.79
N GLY A 249 -2.17 -23.01 -13.05
CA GLY A 249 -2.69 -23.87 -11.98
C GLY A 249 -2.91 -23.15 -10.64
N ALA A 250 -2.33 -21.96 -10.46
CA ALA A 250 -2.50 -21.10 -9.29
C ALA A 250 -3.67 -20.10 -9.42
N GLY A 251 -4.34 -20.06 -10.58
CA GLY A 251 -5.44 -19.14 -10.86
C GLY A 251 -5.02 -17.94 -11.70
N ARG A 252 -6.01 -17.16 -12.16
CA ARG A 252 -5.85 -16.18 -13.25
C ARG A 252 -4.81 -15.09 -12.92
N ASP A 253 -4.76 -14.61 -11.68
CA ASP A 253 -3.85 -13.51 -11.29
C ASP A 253 -2.38 -13.96 -11.23
N TRP A 254 -2.09 -15.25 -11.14
CA TRP A 254 -0.74 -15.83 -11.13
C TRP A 254 -0.22 -16.20 -12.54
N ASP A 255 -0.98 -15.86 -13.59
CA ASP A 255 -0.63 -16.19 -14.97
C ASP A 255 -0.93 -15.02 -15.92
N THR A 256 -0.02 -14.03 -15.98
CA THR A 256 -0.11 -12.92 -16.95
C THR A 256 -0.28 -13.49 -18.36
N ASP A 257 -1.34 -13.12 -19.06
CA ASP A 257 -1.58 -13.41 -20.48
C ASP A 257 -1.21 -12.20 -21.36
N GLY A 258 -1.50 -12.26 -22.66
CA GLY A 258 -1.27 -11.15 -23.59
C GLY A 258 -1.03 -11.56 -25.05
N PRO A 259 -1.12 -10.62 -26.01
CA PRO A 259 -0.73 -10.86 -27.39
C PRO A 259 0.76 -11.26 -27.47
N ASN A 260 1.11 -12.19 -28.36
CA ASN A 260 2.48 -12.67 -28.60
C ASN A 260 3.24 -13.27 -27.39
N ILE A 261 2.59 -13.45 -26.24
CA ILE A 261 3.26 -13.84 -25.00
C ILE A 261 4.04 -15.16 -25.10
N THR A 262 5.18 -15.22 -24.42
CA THR A 262 6.04 -16.40 -24.38
C THR A 262 5.71 -17.33 -23.21
N GLY A 263 6.38 -18.49 -23.18
CA GLY A 263 6.37 -19.41 -22.03
C GLY A 263 7.49 -19.11 -21.02
N ASP A 264 8.13 -17.94 -21.12
CA ASP A 264 9.10 -17.48 -20.13
C ASP A 264 8.37 -17.09 -18.83
N ARG A 265 9.07 -17.16 -17.70
CA ARG A 265 8.51 -16.86 -16.37
C ARG A 265 9.58 -16.41 -15.40
N ARG A 266 9.17 -15.77 -14.32
CA ARG A 266 10.07 -15.35 -13.25
C ARG A 266 10.59 -16.56 -12.48
N ALA A 267 11.91 -16.65 -12.35
CA ALA A 267 12.51 -17.43 -11.27
C ALA A 267 12.27 -16.66 -9.97
N ALA A 268 11.58 -17.29 -9.01
CA ALA A 268 11.46 -16.73 -7.68
C ALA A 268 12.85 -16.65 -7.03
N GLY A 269 13.15 -15.53 -6.35
CA GLY A 269 14.23 -15.49 -5.37
C GLY A 269 13.85 -16.27 -4.11
N SER A 270 14.63 -16.15 -3.04
CA SER A 270 14.26 -16.72 -1.73
C SER A 270 14.41 -15.69 -0.63
N LEU A 271 13.44 -15.65 0.26
CA LEU A 271 13.51 -14.97 1.55
C LEU A 271 13.90 -15.99 2.62
N SER A 272 14.68 -15.52 3.60
CA SER A 272 15.06 -16.30 4.78
C SER A 272 14.27 -15.82 5.99
N ALA A 273 14.05 -16.73 6.92
CA ALA A 273 13.44 -16.47 8.21
C ALA A 273 14.48 -16.75 9.32
N PRO A 274 14.79 -15.79 10.22
CA PRO A 274 14.45 -14.37 10.13
C PRO A 274 15.19 -13.66 8.99
N GLY A 275 14.67 -12.53 8.52
CA GLY A 275 15.21 -11.79 7.38
C GLY A 275 14.26 -10.74 6.81
N GLY A 276 14.42 -10.41 5.53
CA GLY A 276 13.59 -9.42 4.84
C GLY A 276 14.20 -8.91 3.54
N ALA A 277 13.49 -8.03 2.85
CA ALA A 277 13.93 -7.36 1.63
C ALA A 277 13.30 -5.97 1.48
N ALA A 278 13.97 -5.07 0.75
CA ALA A 278 13.38 -3.82 0.30
C ALA A 278 12.55 -4.06 -0.98
N ILE A 279 11.35 -3.49 -1.03
CA ILE A 279 10.46 -3.50 -2.19
C ILE A 279 10.70 -2.19 -2.94
N ALA A 280 11.54 -2.20 -3.98
CA ALA A 280 11.84 -0.98 -4.73
C ALA A 280 10.61 -0.46 -5.50
N ALA A 281 10.50 0.87 -5.58
CA ALA A 281 9.42 1.56 -6.26
C ALA A 281 9.14 1.01 -7.68
N THR A 282 7.88 0.74 -8.00
CA THR A 282 7.40 0.18 -9.28
C THR A 282 8.10 -1.09 -9.76
N THR A 283 8.70 -1.87 -8.84
CA THR A 283 9.45 -3.08 -9.16
C THR A 283 8.71 -4.31 -8.67
N GLN A 284 8.39 -5.22 -9.59
CA GLN A 284 7.74 -6.49 -9.28
C GLN A 284 8.77 -7.51 -8.77
N TYR A 285 8.47 -8.17 -7.66
CA TYR A 285 9.26 -9.22 -7.02
C TYR A 285 8.45 -10.52 -6.89
N LEU A 286 9.17 -11.64 -6.89
CA LEU A 286 8.65 -12.97 -6.62
C LEU A 286 9.67 -13.74 -5.78
N TRP A 287 9.25 -14.30 -4.66
CA TRP A 287 10.08 -15.01 -3.70
C TRP A 287 9.45 -16.33 -3.26
N THR A 288 10.27 -17.34 -2.98
CA THR A 288 9.92 -18.43 -2.06
C THR A 288 10.19 -18.00 -0.62
N LEU A 289 9.36 -18.45 0.31
CA LEU A 289 9.62 -18.37 1.75
C LEU A 289 9.37 -19.76 2.37
N PRO A 290 10.39 -20.42 2.94
CA PRO A 290 10.19 -21.62 3.75
C PRO A 290 9.45 -21.32 5.05
N ILE A 291 8.59 -22.25 5.47
CA ILE A 291 7.81 -22.20 6.72
C ILE A 291 8.15 -23.48 7.50
N PRO A 292 9.17 -23.46 8.39
CA PRO A 292 9.68 -24.65 9.05
C PRO A 292 8.69 -25.26 10.04
N ALA A 293 8.61 -26.59 10.09
CA ALA A 293 7.87 -27.30 11.14
C ALA A 293 8.38 -26.92 12.54
N GLY A 294 7.46 -26.60 13.45
CA GLY A 294 7.78 -26.21 14.82
C GLY A 294 8.23 -24.75 14.97
N GLN A 295 8.05 -23.90 13.96
CA GLN A 295 8.29 -22.46 14.05
C GLN A 295 7.08 -21.68 13.54
N ILE A 296 6.75 -20.60 14.23
CA ILE A 296 5.81 -19.59 13.74
C ILE A 296 6.61 -18.59 12.92
N VAL A 297 6.21 -18.36 11.68
CA VAL A 297 6.84 -17.40 10.77
C VAL A 297 5.94 -16.19 10.59
N THR A 298 6.37 -15.03 11.07
CA THR A 298 5.69 -13.76 10.85
C THR A 298 6.14 -13.18 9.51
N VAL A 299 5.19 -12.80 8.66
CA VAL A 299 5.42 -12.05 7.43
C VAL A 299 4.78 -10.66 7.58
N SER A 300 5.62 -9.64 7.72
CA SER A 300 5.20 -8.24 7.87
C SER A 300 5.63 -7.43 6.64
N VAL A 301 4.72 -6.63 6.09
CA VAL A 301 4.94 -5.76 4.92
C VAL A 301 4.62 -4.32 5.30
N GLU A 302 5.52 -3.41 4.94
CA GLU A 302 5.36 -1.96 5.07
C GLU A 302 5.34 -1.33 3.67
N ASN A 303 4.28 -0.57 3.38
CA ASN A 303 4.09 0.13 2.10
C ASN A 303 4.32 -0.78 0.87
N GLY A 304 3.69 -1.95 0.86
CA GLY A 304 3.76 -2.94 -0.21
C GLY A 304 2.38 -3.40 -0.69
N TYR A 305 2.32 -3.88 -1.92
CA TYR A 305 1.11 -4.43 -2.54
C TYR A 305 1.45 -5.77 -3.16
N GLY A 306 0.59 -6.77 -3.02
CA GLY A 306 0.92 -8.11 -3.49
C GLY A 306 0.02 -9.21 -2.98
N ALA A 307 0.55 -10.43 -3.01
CA ALA A 307 -0.11 -11.61 -2.46
C ALA A 307 0.88 -12.69 -2.00
N ILE A 308 0.43 -13.50 -1.04
CA ILE A 308 1.06 -14.72 -0.58
C ILE A 308 0.23 -15.90 -1.09
N ARG A 309 0.88 -16.82 -1.82
CA ARG A 309 0.25 -18.06 -2.31
C ARG A 309 0.58 -19.22 -1.37
N ILE A 310 -0.47 -19.77 -0.78
CA ILE A 310 -0.45 -20.93 0.11
C ILE A 310 -1.10 -22.08 -0.65
N ASP A 311 -0.30 -23.02 -1.15
CA ASP A 311 -0.72 -24.06 -2.10
C ASP A 311 -1.48 -23.50 -3.33
N ARG A 312 -2.81 -23.45 -3.27
CA ARG A 312 -3.69 -22.86 -4.32
C ARG A 312 -4.40 -21.58 -3.88
N ASP A 313 -4.46 -21.34 -2.59
CA ASP A 313 -5.12 -20.18 -2.02
C ASP A 313 -4.19 -18.96 -2.05
N THR A 314 -4.78 -17.77 -2.03
CA THR A 314 -4.08 -16.51 -2.31
C THR A 314 -4.58 -15.45 -1.33
N GLU A 315 -3.77 -15.17 -0.33
CA GLU A 315 -4.00 -14.03 0.57
C GLU A 315 -3.37 -12.78 -0.06
N ARG A 316 -4.10 -11.66 -0.07
CA ARG A 316 -3.63 -10.39 -0.66
C ARG A 316 -3.29 -9.36 0.39
N PHE A 317 -2.34 -8.49 0.09
CA PHE A 317 -1.93 -7.37 0.94
C PHE A 317 -1.85 -6.05 0.19
N HIS A 318 -2.17 -4.97 0.88
CA HIS A 318 -2.02 -3.58 0.42
C HIS A 318 -1.50 -2.72 1.59
N GLY A 319 -0.68 -1.71 1.30
CA GLY A 319 -0.16 -0.80 2.32
C GLY A 319 0.66 -1.52 3.39
N SER A 320 0.10 -1.64 4.59
CA SER A 320 0.70 -2.37 5.72
C SER A 320 -0.06 -3.67 6.00
N PHE A 321 0.67 -4.76 6.26
CA PHE A 321 0.12 -6.09 6.47
C PHE A 321 1.01 -6.89 7.43
N SER A 322 0.41 -7.73 8.27
CA SER A 322 1.16 -8.73 9.04
C SER A 322 0.33 -10.00 9.21
N ARG A 323 0.98 -11.16 9.08
CA ARG A 323 0.42 -12.49 9.30
C ARG A 323 1.44 -13.42 9.92
N ARG A 324 0.98 -14.38 10.72
CA ARG A 324 1.80 -15.42 11.36
C ARG A 324 1.33 -16.77 10.85
N TYR A 325 2.24 -17.55 10.28
CA TYR A 325 1.95 -18.87 9.70
C TYR A 325 2.70 -19.98 10.45
N CYS A 326 2.13 -21.17 10.50
CA CYS A 326 2.84 -22.39 10.91
C CYS A 326 2.51 -23.56 9.98
N GLN A 327 3.47 -24.45 9.75
CA GLN A 327 3.26 -25.66 8.97
C GLN A 327 2.37 -26.66 9.73
N GLY A 328 1.11 -26.79 9.31
CA GLY A 328 0.14 -27.75 9.84
C GLY A 328 0.00 -27.67 11.37
N ASP A 329 -0.08 -28.83 12.00
CA ASP A 329 -0.21 -28.96 13.46
C ASP A 329 1.14 -28.83 14.20
N SER A 330 2.25 -28.51 13.52
CA SER A 330 3.60 -28.57 14.13
C SER A 330 3.88 -27.52 15.21
N CYS A 331 3.01 -26.52 15.34
CA CYS A 331 3.04 -25.53 16.43
C CYS A 331 1.94 -25.75 17.48
N GLN A 332 1.17 -26.85 17.43
CA GLN A 332 0.22 -27.17 18.50
C GLN A 332 0.97 -27.45 19.80
N CYS A 333 0.45 -26.93 20.91
CA CYS A 333 0.97 -27.16 22.24
C CYS A 333 0.59 -28.56 22.78
N GLU A 334 1.24 -29.03 23.86
CA GLU A 334 1.02 -30.37 24.41
C GLU A 334 -0.43 -30.66 24.85
N ASP A 335 -1.23 -29.62 25.11
CA ASP A 335 -2.65 -29.72 25.44
C ASP A 335 -3.59 -29.72 24.21
N GLY A 336 -3.04 -29.64 22.99
CA GLY A 336 -3.77 -29.60 21.73
C GLY A 336 -4.30 -28.21 21.35
N SER A 337 -3.88 -27.14 22.05
CA SER A 337 -4.18 -25.77 21.63
C SER A 337 -3.24 -25.29 20.51
N SER A 338 -3.76 -24.45 19.61
CA SER A 338 -2.96 -23.72 18.63
C SER A 338 -2.60 -22.32 19.18
N PRO A 339 -1.38 -21.82 18.97
CA PRO A 339 -1.02 -20.44 19.29
C PRO A 339 -1.98 -19.45 18.63
N PRO A 340 -2.53 -18.47 19.37
CA PRO A 340 -3.57 -17.59 18.84
C PRO A 340 -2.99 -16.63 17.80
N GLY A 341 -3.82 -16.25 16.82
CA GLY A 341 -3.41 -15.39 15.71
C GLY A 341 -2.36 -16.02 14.79
N VAL A 342 -2.26 -17.36 14.74
CA VAL A 342 -1.40 -18.11 13.80
C VAL A 342 -2.26 -18.93 12.85
N GLU A 343 -2.08 -18.74 11.55
CA GLU A 343 -2.72 -19.56 10.52
C GLU A 343 -1.93 -20.86 10.29
N SER A 344 -2.63 -22.00 10.37
CA SER A 344 -2.06 -23.31 10.07
C SER A 344 -2.18 -23.60 8.57
N ILE A 345 -1.04 -23.79 7.90
CA ILE A 345 -0.96 -23.97 6.44
C ILE A 345 -0.41 -25.35 6.07
N SER A 346 -0.89 -25.93 4.96
CA SER A 346 -0.56 -27.31 4.54
C SER A 346 0.84 -27.50 3.93
N THR A 347 1.58 -26.42 3.69
CA THR A 347 2.85 -26.41 2.93
C THR A 347 4.05 -26.02 3.81
N ASP A 348 5.23 -26.56 3.48
CA ASP A 348 6.53 -26.13 4.04
C ASP A 348 7.12 -24.88 3.35
N GLN A 349 6.44 -24.35 2.32
CA GLN A 349 6.90 -23.19 1.57
C GLN A 349 5.73 -22.42 0.91
N VAL A 350 5.74 -21.09 1.04
CA VAL A 350 4.82 -20.19 0.33
C VAL A 350 5.54 -19.43 -0.79
N ILE A 351 4.77 -18.89 -1.75
CA ILE A 351 5.27 -17.93 -2.75
C ILE A 351 4.77 -16.54 -2.39
N ILE A 352 5.66 -15.56 -2.35
CA ILE A 352 5.31 -14.15 -2.11
C ILE A 352 5.57 -13.36 -3.39
N ALA A 353 4.52 -12.72 -3.92
CA ALA A 353 4.61 -11.73 -4.97
C ALA A 353 4.39 -10.34 -4.38
N ALA A 354 5.28 -9.39 -4.68
CA ALA A 354 5.22 -8.04 -4.10
C ALA A 354 5.64 -6.96 -5.11
N THR A 355 5.04 -5.78 -4.99
CA THR A 355 5.44 -4.56 -5.68
C THR A 355 5.19 -3.35 -4.77
N ALA A 356 5.67 -2.19 -5.20
CA ALA A 356 5.39 -0.90 -4.58
C ALA A 356 4.93 0.10 -5.65
N ASP A 357 4.30 1.19 -5.24
CA ASP A 357 4.07 2.34 -6.12
C ASP A 357 5.37 3.16 -6.29
N PHE A 358 5.31 4.49 -6.40
CA PHE A 358 6.53 5.30 -6.45
C PHE A 358 7.19 5.51 -5.08
N THR A 359 6.51 5.15 -3.99
CA THR A 359 7.04 5.10 -2.63
C THR A 359 7.60 3.69 -2.36
N PRO A 360 8.89 3.49 -2.06
CA PRO A 360 9.43 2.16 -1.75
C PRO A 360 8.86 1.55 -0.47
N GLY A 361 8.77 0.22 -0.42
CA GLY A 361 8.30 -0.55 0.74
C GLY A 361 9.36 -1.48 1.33
N GLN A 362 8.98 -2.25 2.34
CA GLN A 362 9.78 -3.33 2.93
C GLN A 362 8.93 -4.58 3.19
N ILE A 363 9.57 -5.74 3.18
CA ILE A 363 9.05 -6.98 3.76
C ILE A 363 10.05 -7.48 4.81
N ARG A 364 9.55 -7.83 6.00
CA ARG A 364 10.30 -8.42 7.10
C ARG A 364 9.72 -9.78 7.43
N ILE A 365 10.62 -10.73 7.70
CA ILE A 365 10.30 -12.09 8.06
C ILE A 365 10.90 -12.36 9.43
N GLU A 366 10.07 -12.76 10.39
CA GLU A 366 10.48 -13.04 11.76
C GLU A 366 10.10 -14.47 12.15
N THR A 367 10.80 -15.04 13.12
CA THR A 367 10.62 -16.43 13.56
C THR A 367 10.53 -16.49 15.08
N GLU A 368 9.49 -17.11 15.60
CA GLU A 368 9.32 -17.37 17.03
C GLU A 368 9.01 -18.86 17.25
N GLU A 369 9.47 -19.41 18.38
CA GLU A 369 9.07 -20.74 18.81
C GLU A 369 7.63 -20.70 19.36
N PRO A 370 6.83 -21.77 19.22
CA PRO A 370 5.47 -21.80 19.74
C PRO A 370 5.42 -21.49 21.25
N PRO A 371 4.63 -20.51 21.72
CA PRO A 371 4.55 -20.13 23.13
C PRO A 371 3.73 -21.13 23.94
N CYS A 372 4.23 -22.37 24.00
CA CYS A 372 3.58 -23.53 24.59
C CYS A 372 4.12 -23.89 25.98
N GLU A 373 5.25 -23.31 26.38
CA GLU A 373 5.62 -23.28 27.80
C GLU A 373 4.69 -22.28 28.51
N ARG A 374 4.06 -22.72 29.61
CA ARG A 374 3.48 -21.77 30.56
C ARG A 374 4.65 -21.03 31.20
N GLU A 375 4.69 -19.71 31.07
CA GLU A 375 5.60 -18.90 31.87
C GLU A 375 5.37 -19.20 33.36
N GLU A 376 6.29 -19.92 34.01
CA GLU A 376 6.37 -19.86 35.47
C GLU A 376 6.68 -18.40 35.85
N PRO A 377 6.08 -17.86 36.92
CA PRO A 377 6.15 -16.44 37.25
C PRO A 377 7.56 -16.03 37.69
N SER A 378 8.43 -15.80 36.72
CA SER A 378 9.84 -15.50 36.94
C SER A 378 10.01 -14.05 37.41
N SER A 379 10.67 -13.89 38.55
CA SER A 379 10.90 -12.57 39.15
C SER A 379 12.06 -11.88 38.44
N GLY A 380 11.78 -11.24 37.31
CA GLY A 380 12.77 -10.54 36.47
C GLY A 380 12.24 -9.22 35.90
N SER A 381 13.12 -8.23 35.80
CA SER A 381 12.90 -6.96 35.11
C SER A 381 12.39 -7.19 33.67
N GLY A 382 11.24 -6.62 33.32
CA GLY A 382 10.64 -6.79 32.00
C GLY A 382 11.36 -5.99 30.92
N ASP A 383 11.65 -6.64 29.79
CA ASP A 383 11.81 -5.98 28.50
C ASP A 383 10.41 -5.56 27.99
N SER A 384 10.29 -4.36 27.45
CA SER A 384 9.04 -3.76 26.99
C SER A 384 8.84 -3.83 25.47
N GLY A 385 9.83 -4.33 24.71
CA GLY A 385 9.88 -4.21 23.25
C GLY A 385 9.01 -5.17 22.42
N ASP A 386 8.52 -6.28 22.99
CA ASP A 386 7.87 -7.39 22.25
C ASP A 386 6.45 -7.74 22.75
N ARG A 387 5.79 -6.78 23.41
CA ARG A 387 4.43 -6.94 23.93
C ARG A 387 3.39 -6.33 22.99
N PRO A 388 2.33 -7.07 22.60
CA PRO A 388 1.22 -6.50 21.85
C PRO A 388 0.63 -5.28 22.55
N HIS A 389 0.35 -4.23 21.78
CA HIS A 389 -0.15 -2.98 22.31
C HIS A 389 -1.06 -2.29 21.31
N GLY A 390 -2.08 -1.61 21.83
CA GLY A 390 -2.85 -0.62 21.09
C GLY A 390 -2.51 0.78 21.60
N SER A 391 -2.91 1.83 20.90
CA SER A 391 -2.70 3.20 21.35
C SER A 391 -3.87 4.12 21.05
N SER A 392 -4.08 5.08 21.95
CA SER A 392 -4.98 6.20 21.79
C SER A 392 -4.21 7.48 22.10
N PHE A 393 -3.85 8.24 21.07
CA PHE A 393 -2.93 9.39 21.18
C PHE A 393 -3.53 10.69 20.64
N GLY A 394 -3.01 11.81 21.14
CA GLY A 394 -3.39 13.16 20.69
C GLY A 394 -4.88 13.47 20.81
N ASP A 395 -5.42 14.11 19.78
CA ASP A 395 -6.83 14.26 19.50
C ASP A 395 -7.35 13.00 18.77
N PRO A 396 -8.30 12.24 19.34
CA PRO A 396 -8.00 10.83 19.59
C PRO A 396 -7.82 9.99 18.32
N HIS A 397 -6.57 9.74 17.96
CA HIS A 397 -6.20 8.76 16.96
C HIS A 397 -6.03 7.41 17.64
N ILE A 398 -6.69 6.39 17.09
CA ILE A 398 -6.62 5.01 17.54
C ILE A 398 -5.73 4.20 16.60
N ILE A 399 -4.84 3.42 17.20
CA ILE A 399 -4.22 2.24 16.57
C ILE A 399 -4.66 1.05 17.42
N THR A 400 -5.33 0.08 16.79
CA THR A 400 -5.81 -1.15 17.44
C THR A 400 -4.65 -2.11 17.71
N TYR A 401 -4.90 -3.18 18.46
CA TYR A 401 -3.89 -4.21 18.75
C TYR A 401 -3.35 -4.89 17.48
N ASP A 402 -4.18 -5.03 16.43
CA ASP A 402 -3.80 -5.59 15.13
C ASP A 402 -3.34 -4.52 14.11
N GLY A 403 -3.24 -3.25 14.53
CA GLY A 403 -2.64 -2.17 13.74
C GLY A 403 -3.57 -1.34 12.86
N TYR A 404 -4.90 -1.59 12.88
CA TYR A 404 -5.89 -0.77 12.19
C TYR A 404 -5.95 0.66 12.77
N ARG A 405 -6.08 1.67 11.90
CA ARG A 405 -5.89 3.09 12.25
C ARG A 405 -7.12 3.91 11.94
N TYR A 406 -7.63 4.64 12.93
CA TYR A 406 -8.77 5.55 12.72
C TYR A 406 -8.79 6.74 13.68
N SER A 407 -9.31 7.87 13.19
CA SER A 407 -9.55 9.07 14.00
C SER A 407 -10.91 8.95 14.69
N PHE A 408 -10.93 9.11 16.02
CA PHE A 408 -12.08 8.92 16.89
C PHE A 408 -12.36 10.20 17.70
N GLN A 409 -12.59 11.30 16.98
CA GLN A 409 -12.81 12.66 17.50
C GLN A 409 -14.16 12.83 18.22
N THR A 410 -14.43 12.04 19.25
CA THR A 410 -15.70 12.03 20.02
C THR A 410 -15.57 12.74 21.36
N VAL A 411 -16.70 13.00 22.03
CA VAL A 411 -16.75 13.57 23.39
C VAL A 411 -17.60 12.68 24.29
N GLY A 412 -17.01 12.14 25.34
CA GLY A 412 -17.61 11.12 26.19
C GLY A 412 -16.60 10.32 27.01
N GLU A 413 -17.09 9.22 27.57
CA GLU A 413 -16.28 8.20 28.25
C GLU A 413 -16.55 6.85 27.58
N PHE A 414 -15.49 6.11 27.26
CA PHE A 414 -15.54 4.94 26.36
C PHE A 414 -14.72 3.77 26.89
N LEU A 415 -15.13 2.56 26.55
CA LEU A 415 -14.35 1.35 26.78
C LEU A 415 -13.22 1.26 25.76
N LEU A 416 -11.98 1.49 26.22
CA LEU A 416 -10.81 1.45 25.35
C LEU A 416 -10.42 -0.01 25.05
N SER A 417 -10.32 -0.83 26.09
CA SER A 417 -10.06 -2.27 26.00
C SER A 417 -10.55 -2.99 27.26
N LYS A 418 -10.88 -4.29 27.15
CA LYS A 418 -11.32 -5.17 28.24
C LYS A 418 -11.23 -6.64 27.83
N THR A 419 -10.83 -7.52 28.76
CA THR A 419 -10.92 -8.98 28.58
C THR A 419 -12.33 -9.53 28.85
N THR A 420 -12.70 -10.64 28.21
CA THR A 420 -14.01 -11.29 28.38
C THR A 420 -14.33 -11.71 29.83
N ASP A 421 -13.33 -12.13 30.61
CA ASP A 421 -13.46 -12.44 32.04
C ASP A 421 -13.45 -11.19 32.94
N GLY A 422 -12.92 -10.08 32.43
CA GLY A 422 -12.84 -8.78 33.09
C GLY A 422 -11.71 -8.59 34.09
N HIS A 423 -10.64 -9.40 34.07
CA HIS A 423 -9.45 -9.12 34.90
C HIS A 423 -8.71 -7.85 34.46
N PHE A 424 -8.73 -7.56 33.15
CA PHE A 424 -8.17 -6.35 32.54
C PHE A 424 -9.29 -5.48 31.96
N GLN A 425 -9.28 -4.18 32.27
CA GLN A 425 -10.23 -3.20 31.73
C GLN A 425 -9.64 -1.77 31.79
N VAL A 426 -9.72 -1.06 30.65
CA VAL A 426 -9.28 0.34 30.49
C VAL A 426 -10.37 1.17 29.82
N GLN A 427 -10.61 2.37 30.33
CA GLN A 427 -11.58 3.34 29.82
C GLN A 427 -10.92 4.69 29.56
N ALA A 428 -11.32 5.40 28.51
CA ALA A 428 -10.81 6.72 28.15
C ALA A 428 -11.92 7.78 28.19
N ARG A 429 -11.60 8.95 28.77
CA ARG A 429 -12.44 10.17 28.76
C ARG A 429 -11.93 11.12 27.71
N GLN A 430 -12.76 11.47 26.74
CA GLN A 430 -12.47 12.37 25.63
C GLN A 430 -13.30 13.64 25.79
N THR A 431 -12.65 14.82 25.80
CA THR A 431 -13.34 16.11 25.98
C THR A 431 -13.01 17.10 24.87
N GLN A 432 -13.97 17.98 24.56
CA GLN A 432 -13.87 18.96 23.48
C GLN A 432 -12.74 19.97 23.73
N VAL A 433 -11.93 20.27 22.70
CA VAL A 433 -11.01 21.41 22.74
C VAL A 433 -11.83 22.72 22.67
N PRO A 434 -11.70 23.64 23.66
CA PRO A 434 -12.52 24.85 23.71
C PRO A 434 -12.55 25.64 22.41
N GLY A 435 -13.77 25.92 21.91
CA GLY A 435 -13.99 26.65 20.66
C GLY A 435 -13.87 25.82 19.37
N ARG A 436 -13.38 24.57 19.41
CA ARG A 436 -13.28 23.68 18.24
C ARG A 436 -14.46 22.69 18.23
N ARG A 437 -15.15 22.50 17.09
CA ARG A 437 -16.39 21.69 17.01
C ARG A 437 -16.22 20.25 16.48
N ASN A 438 -15.00 19.86 16.11
CA ASN A 438 -14.66 18.52 15.60
C ASN A 438 -13.27 18.05 16.08
N LEU A 439 -12.82 18.57 17.23
CA LEU A 439 -11.52 18.29 17.84
C LEU A 439 -11.71 18.03 19.34
N SER A 440 -11.41 16.82 19.80
CA SER A 440 -11.41 16.45 21.22
C SER A 440 -10.01 16.02 21.67
N LEU A 441 -9.83 15.70 22.94
CA LEU A 441 -8.56 15.19 23.50
C LEU A 441 -8.81 14.12 24.56
N ASN A 442 -7.97 13.09 24.58
CA ASN A 442 -7.88 12.14 25.69
C ASN A 442 -7.45 12.88 26.97
N THR A 443 -8.32 12.94 27.98
CA THR A 443 -8.19 13.89 29.09
C THR A 443 -8.42 13.28 30.48
N ALA A 444 -8.87 12.04 30.52
CA ALA A 444 -8.62 11.13 31.63
C ALA A 444 -8.61 9.67 31.14
N VAL A 445 -8.07 8.78 31.94
CA VAL A 445 -8.14 7.33 31.79
C VAL A 445 -8.52 6.71 33.13
N ALA A 446 -9.32 5.64 33.12
CA ALA A 446 -9.67 4.90 34.33
C ALA A 446 -9.65 3.39 34.05
N MET A 447 -9.19 2.62 35.03
CA MET A 447 -8.90 1.19 34.86
C MET A 447 -9.06 0.44 36.17
N GLN A 448 -9.27 -0.88 36.10
CA GLN A 448 -9.39 -1.74 37.28
C GLN A 448 -8.16 -2.65 37.37
N VAL A 449 -7.39 -2.52 38.45
CA VAL A 449 -6.04 -3.09 38.62
C VAL A 449 -5.98 -3.82 39.95
N GLY A 450 -5.78 -5.15 39.93
CA GLY A 450 -5.76 -5.95 41.16
C GLY A 450 -7.04 -5.77 42.01
N GLY A 451 -8.19 -5.56 41.36
CA GLY A 451 -9.47 -5.25 42.01
C GLY A 451 -9.71 -3.77 42.33
N GLN A 452 -8.67 -2.95 42.45
CA GLN A 452 -8.78 -1.53 42.79
C GLN A 452 -9.09 -0.65 41.57
N ARG A 453 -9.79 0.46 41.78
CA ARG A 453 -10.11 1.44 40.74
C ARG A 453 -9.04 2.52 40.68
N VAL A 454 -8.31 2.60 39.57
CA VAL A 454 -7.24 3.59 39.35
C VAL A 454 -7.66 4.55 38.24
N ALA A 455 -7.56 5.85 38.47
CA ALA A 455 -7.86 6.87 37.46
C ALA A 455 -6.78 7.96 37.41
N VAL A 456 -6.45 8.41 36.19
CA VAL A 456 -5.50 9.49 35.93
C VAL A 456 -6.15 10.54 35.04
N TYR A 457 -6.14 11.79 35.49
CA TYR A 457 -6.72 12.95 34.82
C TYR A 457 -5.62 13.91 34.36
N SER A 458 -5.75 14.51 33.18
CA SER A 458 -4.89 15.63 32.74
C SER A 458 -5.54 17.00 33.01
N GLN A 459 -6.88 17.02 33.10
CA GLN A 459 -7.70 18.18 33.41
C GLN A 459 -9.04 17.72 34.03
N ASN A 460 -9.84 18.66 34.55
CA ASN A 460 -11.12 18.37 35.23
C ASN A 460 -10.98 17.39 36.41
N PHE A 461 -9.94 17.60 37.23
CA PHE A 461 -9.68 16.85 38.46
C PHE A 461 -10.92 16.84 39.38
N PRO A 462 -11.35 15.70 39.95
CA PRO A 462 -12.56 15.61 40.78
C PRO A 462 -12.56 16.53 42.02
N ASP A 463 -11.38 16.85 42.57
CA ASP A 463 -11.17 17.81 43.67
C ASP A 463 -10.65 19.19 43.21
N GLY A 464 -10.45 19.36 41.89
CA GLY A 464 -9.84 20.54 41.29
C GLY A 464 -8.31 20.60 41.31
N SER A 465 -7.58 19.60 41.82
CA SER A 465 -6.11 19.67 41.92
C SER A 465 -5.30 18.37 41.74
N ASN A 466 -5.81 17.20 42.12
CA ASN A 466 -5.04 15.96 42.12
C ASN A 466 -5.27 15.12 40.84
N PRO A 467 -4.22 14.73 40.11
CA PRO A 467 -4.34 14.00 38.85
C PRO A 467 -4.45 12.48 39.00
N LEU A 468 -3.92 11.88 40.07
CA LEU A 468 -3.99 10.43 40.32
C LEU A 468 -5.01 10.12 41.43
N TRP A 469 -5.89 9.18 41.19
CA TRP A 469 -6.93 8.72 42.11
C TRP A 469 -6.93 7.20 42.22
N VAL A 470 -7.14 6.69 43.43
CA VAL A 470 -7.32 5.27 43.71
C VAL A 470 -8.51 5.08 44.65
N ASP A 471 -9.47 4.26 44.25
CA ASP A 471 -10.71 3.93 44.98
C ASP A 471 -11.51 5.15 45.47
N GLY A 472 -11.50 6.24 44.69
CA GLY A 472 -12.19 7.49 45.02
C GLY A 472 -11.44 8.40 46.00
N LEU A 473 -10.15 8.15 46.24
CA LEU A 473 -9.26 9.00 47.04
C LEU A 473 -8.14 9.59 46.16
N PRO A 474 -7.82 10.90 46.29
CA PRO A 474 -6.70 11.50 45.58
C PRO A 474 -5.36 11.03 46.16
N ILE A 475 -4.44 10.60 45.29
CA ILE A 475 -3.09 10.15 45.67
C ILE A 475 -2.07 11.22 45.26
N PRO A 476 -1.33 11.84 46.21
CA PRO A 476 -0.31 12.82 45.89
C PRO A 476 0.83 12.23 45.05
N LEU A 477 1.25 12.96 44.01
CA LEU A 477 2.35 12.57 43.10
C LEU A 477 3.77 12.60 43.71
N ASN A 478 3.90 12.69 45.03
CA ASN A 478 5.21 12.76 45.70
C ASN A 478 5.91 11.40 45.83
N ASN A 479 5.23 10.30 45.50
CA ASN A 479 5.80 8.96 45.43
C ASN A 479 6.05 8.58 43.96
N ALA A 480 7.23 8.02 43.66
CA ALA A 480 7.55 7.51 42.32
C ALA A 480 6.90 6.14 42.02
N VAL A 481 6.53 5.38 43.06
CA VAL A 481 5.85 4.09 42.98
C VAL A 481 4.78 4.01 44.07
N PHE A 482 3.58 3.56 43.71
CA PHE A 482 2.44 3.34 44.60
C PHE A 482 1.90 1.90 44.39
N PRO A 483 2.17 0.96 45.31
CA PRO A 483 1.69 -0.42 45.20
C PRO A 483 0.20 -0.53 45.53
N LEU A 484 -0.51 -1.45 44.88
CA LEU A 484 -1.96 -1.64 45.05
C LEU A 484 -2.27 -2.84 45.97
N PRO A 485 -3.27 -2.75 46.89
CA PRO A 485 -3.59 -3.80 47.85
C PRO A 485 -3.84 -5.21 47.29
N GLY A 486 -4.49 -5.35 46.14
CA GLY A 486 -4.74 -6.64 45.48
C GLY A 486 -3.69 -7.03 44.44
N GLY A 487 -2.51 -6.40 44.47
CA GLY A 487 -1.44 -6.59 43.49
C GLY A 487 -1.47 -5.59 42.34
N GLY A 488 -0.35 -5.49 41.62
CA GLY A 488 -0.11 -4.40 40.68
C GLY A 488 0.41 -3.11 41.36
N ARG A 489 0.72 -2.11 40.54
CA ARG A 489 1.31 -0.83 40.99
C ARG A 489 1.07 0.31 40.00
N VAL A 490 1.13 1.53 40.50
CA VAL A 490 1.21 2.77 39.70
C VAL A 490 2.58 3.39 39.90
N GLU A 491 3.32 3.58 38.81
CA GLU A 491 4.62 4.26 38.79
C GLU A 491 4.45 5.63 38.12
N ASN A 492 5.20 6.63 38.58
CA ASN A 492 5.08 8.02 38.14
C ASN A 492 6.48 8.65 37.97
N SER A 493 6.80 9.04 36.74
CA SER A 493 8.02 9.77 36.37
C SER A 493 7.71 11.19 35.87
N GLY A 494 6.69 11.83 36.44
CA GLY A 494 6.37 13.24 36.31
C GLY A 494 5.56 13.59 35.07
N ARG A 495 6.03 13.21 33.88
CA ARG A 495 5.25 13.29 32.63
C ARG A 495 4.69 11.94 32.18
N PHE A 496 5.17 10.83 32.74
CA PHE A 496 4.68 9.50 32.41
C PHE A 496 4.13 8.80 33.66
N TYR A 497 3.13 7.94 33.44
CA TYR A 497 2.71 6.94 34.42
C TYR A 497 2.80 5.56 33.79
N THR A 498 3.23 4.56 34.57
CA THR A 498 3.14 3.16 34.19
C THR A 498 2.28 2.45 35.21
N ILE A 499 1.11 1.97 34.79
CA ILE A 499 0.21 1.18 35.63
C ILE A 499 0.42 -0.28 35.24
N THR A 500 0.82 -1.14 36.17
CA THR A 500 1.05 -2.58 35.91
C THR A 500 0.09 -3.43 36.72
N TRP A 501 -0.52 -4.42 36.07
CA TRP A 501 -1.40 -5.40 36.67
C TRP A 501 -0.62 -6.51 37.39
N PRO A 502 -1.24 -7.25 38.33
CA PRO A 502 -0.62 -8.45 38.92
C PRO A 502 -0.50 -9.62 37.94
N THR A 503 -1.25 -9.60 36.84
CA THR A 503 -1.33 -10.65 35.81
C THR A 503 -0.27 -10.50 34.71
N GLY A 504 0.22 -9.28 34.45
CA GLY A 504 1.36 -9.02 33.56
C GLY A 504 1.18 -7.80 32.64
N GLU A 505 -0.07 -7.44 32.36
CA GLU A 505 -0.50 -6.32 31.53
C GLU A 505 -0.01 -4.97 32.08
N SER A 506 0.09 -3.96 31.22
CA SER A 506 0.36 -2.59 31.68
C SER A 506 -0.29 -1.51 30.81
N VAL A 507 -0.44 -0.32 31.36
CA VAL A 507 -0.84 0.89 30.63
C VAL A 507 0.21 1.95 30.85
N ALA A 508 0.89 2.36 29.78
CA ALA A 508 1.72 3.56 29.76
C ALA A 508 0.86 4.77 29.43
N LEU A 509 0.99 5.82 30.23
CA LEU A 509 0.36 7.12 30.02
C LEU A 509 1.44 8.17 29.83
N ARG A 510 1.26 9.07 28.85
CA ARG A 510 2.12 10.25 28.69
C ARG A 510 1.28 11.52 28.76
N SER A 511 1.54 12.36 29.75
CA SER A 511 0.94 13.68 29.94
C SER A 511 1.62 14.70 29.03
N ILE A 512 0.82 15.44 28.26
CA ILE A 512 1.25 16.34 27.19
C ILE A 512 0.59 17.70 27.41
N GLN A 513 1.35 18.77 27.16
CA GLN A 513 0.87 20.15 27.25
C GLN A 513 1.15 20.87 25.94
N ALA A 514 0.12 21.06 25.11
CA ALA A 514 0.22 21.72 23.80
C ALA A 514 -1.05 22.54 23.51
N GLY A 515 -0.92 23.62 22.72
CA GLY A 515 -2.05 24.49 22.37
C GLY A 515 -2.76 25.16 23.56
N GLY A 516 -2.16 25.16 24.75
CA GLY A 516 -2.79 25.61 26.00
C GLY A 516 -3.69 24.57 26.69
N ALA A 517 -3.71 23.32 26.21
CA ALA A 517 -4.46 22.21 26.80
C ALA A 517 -3.54 21.13 27.37
N SER A 518 -4.05 20.35 28.34
CA SER A 518 -3.36 19.19 28.94
C SER A 518 -4.09 17.90 28.57
N PHE A 519 -3.39 16.92 28.00
CA PHE A 519 -3.98 15.65 27.52
C PHE A 519 -3.06 14.44 27.74
N LEU A 520 -3.57 13.24 27.44
CA LEU A 520 -2.90 11.97 27.65
C LEU A 520 -2.77 11.18 26.33
N ASN A 521 -1.57 10.70 26.00
CA ASN A 521 -1.48 9.47 25.20
C ASN A 521 -1.69 8.27 26.14
N ILE A 522 -2.41 7.26 25.67
CA ILE A 522 -2.75 6.04 26.41
C ILE A 522 -2.32 4.85 25.55
N THR A 523 -1.35 4.05 26.03
CA THR A 523 -0.87 2.85 25.34
C THR A 523 -0.99 1.64 26.27
N PRO A 524 -2.06 0.83 26.14
CA PRO A 524 -2.20 -0.43 26.84
C PRO A 524 -1.39 -1.56 26.17
N TYR A 525 -0.53 -2.23 26.95
CA TYR A 525 0.21 -3.43 26.60
C TYR A 525 -0.46 -4.65 27.25
N VAL A 526 -0.71 -5.67 26.44
CA VAL A 526 -1.41 -6.92 26.83
C VAL A 526 -0.53 -8.13 26.54
N THR A 527 -0.96 -9.31 26.98
CA THR A 527 -0.31 -10.58 26.69
C THR A 527 -0.78 -11.16 25.35
N ARG A 528 0.08 -11.90 24.64
CA ARG A 528 -0.32 -12.63 23.41
C ARG A 528 -1.40 -13.71 23.67
N SER A 529 -1.57 -14.14 24.92
CA SER A 529 -2.63 -15.05 25.38
C SER A 529 -4.04 -14.43 25.41
N GLU A 530 -4.17 -13.10 25.46
CA GLU A 530 -5.47 -12.39 25.44
C GLU A 530 -6.03 -12.20 24.02
N ALA A 531 -5.30 -12.63 22.98
CA ALA A 531 -5.70 -12.60 21.58
C ALA A 531 -7.07 -13.27 21.35
N GLY A 532 -8.00 -12.56 20.70
CA GLY A 532 -9.40 -12.97 20.50
C GLY A 532 -10.27 -12.92 21.76
N GLN A 533 -9.73 -12.48 22.91
CA GLN A 533 -10.44 -12.36 24.20
C GLN A 533 -10.61 -10.90 24.64
N LEU A 534 -10.10 -9.93 23.87
CA LEU A 534 -10.19 -8.50 24.13
C LEU A 534 -11.39 -7.87 23.41
N THR A 535 -11.87 -6.73 23.91
CA THR A 535 -12.97 -6.00 23.29
C THR A 535 -12.99 -4.52 23.67
N GLY A 536 -13.37 -3.64 22.73
CA GLY A 536 -13.41 -2.19 22.92
C GLY A 536 -12.93 -1.45 21.66
N LEU A 537 -12.56 -0.17 21.83
CA LEU A 537 -12.04 0.65 20.73
C LEU A 537 -10.70 0.15 20.16
N LEU A 538 -9.91 -0.61 20.92
CA LEU A 538 -8.62 -1.15 20.47
C LEU A 538 -8.70 -2.50 19.72
N GLY A 539 -9.90 -3.03 19.45
CA GLY A 539 -10.05 -4.32 18.76
C GLY A 539 -9.99 -5.53 19.69
N ASP A 540 -9.71 -6.71 19.13
CA ASP A 540 -9.67 -7.99 19.87
C ASP A 540 -8.33 -8.75 19.83
N LEU A 541 -7.30 -8.25 19.12
CA LEU A 541 -5.97 -8.86 18.97
C LEU A 541 -6.04 -10.26 18.31
N ASN A 542 -6.91 -10.47 17.33
CA ASN A 542 -7.00 -11.76 16.63
C ASN A 542 -5.95 -11.94 15.50
N GLY A 543 -5.24 -10.87 15.14
CA GLY A 543 -4.29 -10.78 14.03
C GLY A 543 -4.88 -10.14 12.75
N ASN A 544 -6.09 -9.56 12.78
CA ASN A 544 -6.78 -9.09 11.58
C ASN A 544 -7.28 -7.63 11.67
N PRO A 545 -6.48 -6.63 11.22
CA PRO A 545 -6.91 -5.23 11.20
C PRO A 545 -8.12 -4.96 10.28
N GLY A 546 -8.49 -5.91 9.43
CA GLY A 546 -9.70 -5.82 8.60
C GLY A 546 -11.01 -5.88 9.39
N ASP A 547 -11.02 -6.41 10.61
CA ASP A 547 -12.25 -6.63 11.39
C ASP A 547 -12.30 -6.05 12.81
N ASP A 548 -11.26 -5.34 13.27
CA ASP A 548 -11.22 -4.63 14.56
C ASP A 548 -12.43 -3.71 14.83
N LEU A 549 -13.06 -3.14 13.80
CA LEU A 549 -14.25 -2.28 13.94
C LEU A 549 -15.54 -3.06 14.23
N ARG A 550 -15.51 -3.95 15.22
CA ARG A 550 -16.69 -4.61 15.80
C ARG A 550 -17.37 -3.68 16.81
N ASP A 551 -18.66 -3.48 16.68
CA ASP A 551 -19.46 -2.78 17.69
C ASP A 551 -19.73 -3.67 18.92
N ARG A 552 -20.30 -3.10 19.98
CA ARG A 552 -20.60 -3.84 21.23
C ARG A 552 -21.60 -5.00 21.06
N SER A 553 -22.29 -5.13 19.93
CA SER A 553 -23.13 -6.29 19.60
C SER A 553 -22.38 -7.41 18.86
N GLY A 554 -21.12 -7.17 18.49
CA GLY A 554 -20.32 -8.03 17.63
C GLY A 554 -20.51 -7.75 16.14
N GLN A 555 -21.23 -6.69 15.76
CA GLN A 555 -21.40 -6.33 14.35
C GLN A 555 -20.15 -5.60 13.85
N GLN A 556 -19.44 -6.21 12.90
CA GLN A 556 -18.37 -5.55 12.15
C GLN A 556 -18.94 -4.40 11.31
N ILE A 557 -18.35 -3.22 11.41
CA ILE A 557 -18.57 -2.08 10.53
C ILE A 557 -17.49 -2.10 9.43
N PRO A 558 -17.82 -1.77 8.17
CA PRO A 558 -16.82 -1.74 7.09
C PRO A 558 -15.64 -0.82 7.41
N THR A 559 -14.44 -1.40 7.44
CA THR A 559 -13.18 -0.68 7.49
C THR A 559 -12.99 0.13 6.22
N GLN A 560 -12.39 1.32 6.35
CA GLN A 560 -12.02 2.20 5.23
C GLN A 560 -10.68 2.84 5.56
N ASP A 561 -9.85 3.11 4.55
CA ASP A 561 -8.70 3.97 4.74
C ASP A 561 -9.19 5.40 5.07
N VAL A 562 -9.12 5.72 6.36
CA VAL A 562 -9.48 6.99 6.99
C VAL A 562 -8.69 8.18 6.39
N TYR A 563 -7.52 7.91 5.80
CA TYR A 563 -6.61 8.88 5.22
C TYR A 563 -6.60 8.89 3.67
N ALA A 564 -7.21 7.92 2.98
CA ALA A 564 -7.32 7.93 1.52
C ALA A 564 -7.81 9.27 0.92
N PRO A 565 -8.81 9.98 1.51
CA PRO A 565 -9.21 11.30 1.03
C PRO A 565 -8.13 12.38 1.16
N VAL A 566 -7.19 12.24 2.10
CA VAL A 566 -6.03 13.12 2.28
C VAL A 566 -4.99 12.85 1.19
N THR A 567 -4.66 11.58 0.95
CA THR A 567 -3.74 11.16 -0.12
C THR A 567 -4.25 11.62 -1.50
N GLN A 568 -5.56 11.48 -1.76
CA GLN A 568 -6.20 11.95 -2.99
C GLN A 568 -6.21 13.49 -3.12
N LEU A 569 -6.30 14.23 -2.00
CA LEU A 569 -6.21 15.70 -1.98
C LEU A 569 -4.80 16.21 -2.23
N ILE A 570 -3.78 15.53 -1.70
CA ILE A 570 -2.35 15.85 -1.93
C ILE A 570 -2.04 15.69 -3.43
N ASN A 571 -2.57 14.66 -4.08
CA ASN A 571 -2.31 14.33 -5.49
C ASN A 571 -3.21 15.06 -6.51
N ARG A 572 -4.11 15.97 -6.06
CA ARG A 572 -4.99 16.83 -6.91
C ARG A 572 -5.84 16.08 -7.97
N VAL A 573 -6.48 14.98 -7.60
CA VAL A 573 -7.02 13.99 -8.58
C VAL A 573 -8.44 14.28 -9.12
N ILE A 574 -9.12 15.39 -8.75
CA ILE A 574 -10.56 15.57 -9.07
C ILE A 574 -10.90 16.98 -9.58
N ASP A 575 -11.59 17.04 -10.73
CA ASP A 575 -12.22 18.24 -11.31
C ASP A 575 -13.70 18.00 -11.71
N ILE A 576 -14.38 17.06 -11.03
CA ILE A 576 -15.80 16.70 -11.22
C ILE A 576 -16.52 16.64 -9.86
N PRO A 577 -17.70 17.28 -9.68
CA PRO A 577 -18.39 17.34 -8.41
C PRO A 577 -19.19 16.07 -8.08
N LEU A 578 -18.51 15.04 -7.58
CA LEU A 578 -19.19 13.95 -6.86
C LEU A 578 -19.78 14.47 -5.53
N PRO A 579 -20.96 13.98 -5.10
CA PRO A 579 -21.53 14.27 -3.78
C PRO A 579 -20.78 13.49 -2.69
N LEU A 580 -19.51 13.86 -2.45
CA LEU A 580 -18.63 13.31 -1.40
C LEU A 580 -19.33 13.25 -0.03
N ASN A 581 -20.21 14.21 0.23
CA ASN A 581 -20.99 14.31 1.45
C ASN A 581 -21.84 13.06 1.74
N GLN A 582 -22.37 12.32 0.76
CA GLN A 582 -23.25 11.18 1.06
C GLN A 582 -22.47 9.97 1.61
N PHE A 583 -21.40 9.55 0.93
CA PHE A 583 -20.56 8.44 1.40
C PHE A 583 -19.80 8.79 2.68
N GLN A 584 -19.25 10.02 2.77
CA GLN A 584 -18.61 10.48 4.00
C GLN A 584 -19.60 10.57 5.17
N THR A 585 -20.86 10.97 4.93
CA THR A 585 -21.92 10.99 5.97
C THR A 585 -22.34 9.57 6.38
N ALA A 586 -22.36 8.60 5.46
CA ALA A 586 -22.67 7.20 5.77
C ALA A 586 -21.59 6.60 6.69
N PHE A 587 -20.31 6.67 6.29
CA PHE A 587 -19.20 6.19 7.12
C PHE A 587 -19.07 6.96 8.44
N PHE A 588 -19.26 8.28 8.42
CA PHE A 588 -19.31 9.11 9.62
C PHE A 588 -20.40 8.64 10.59
N ASN A 589 -21.63 8.37 10.12
CA ASN A 589 -22.69 7.88 10.99
C ASN A 589 -22.39 6.47 11.52
N GLN A 590 -21.75 5.61 10.74
CA GLN A 590 -21.31 4.30 11.20
C GLN A 590 -20.26 4.42 12.31
N LEU A 591 -19.14 5.10 12.05
CA LEU A 591 -18.03 5.24 13.01
C LEU A 591 -18.40 6.06 14.26
N TYR A 592 -19.01 7.23 14.08
CA TYR A 592 -19.25 8.21 15.14
C TYR A 592 -20.64 8.15 15.80
N ARG A 593 -21.63 7.44 15.20
CA ARG A 593 -23.00 7.32 15.75
C ARG A 593 -23.48 5.89 15.98
N GLN A 594 -22.79 4.87 15.45
CA GLN A 594 -23.07 3.46 15.73
C GLN A 594 -21.94 2.87 16.58
N PHE A 595 -20.76 2.65 16.00
CA PHE A 595 -19.60 2.05 16.68
C PHE A 595 -19.21 2.83 17.95
N GLY A 596 -18.91 4.13 17.84
CA GLY A 596 -18.48 4.93 18.98
C GLY A 596 -19.54 5.09 20.08
N ASP A 597 -20.82 5.13 19.71
CA ASP A 597 -21.93 5.21 20.67
C ASP A 597 -22.28 3.84 21.29
N SER A 598 -21.81 2.73 20.69
CA SER A 598 -21.86 1.38 21.27
C SER A 598 -20.79 1.15 22.34
N TRP A 599 -19.61 1.76 22.17
CA TRP A 599 -18.48 1.67 23.11
C TRP A 599 -18.49 2.73 24.21
N ARG A 600 -19.43 3.69 24.16
CA ARG A 600 -19.68 4.69 25.19
C ARG A 600 -20.23 4.04 26.46
N ILE A 601 -19.58 4.29 27.60
CA ILE A 601 -19.95 3.65 28.87
C ILE A 601 -21.15 4.33 29.54
N SER A 602 -21.95 3.53 30.26
CA SER A 602 -22.97 4.04 31.18
C SER A 602 -22.37 4.41 32.54
N GLN A 603 -23.11 5.18 33.35
CA GLN A 603 -22.68 5.55 34.70
C GLN A 603 -22.48 4.35 35.64
N ALA A 604 -23.13 3.21 35.35
CA ALA A 604 -22.97 1.97 36.11
C ALA A 604 -21.70 1.18 35.72
N GLU A 605 -21.14 1.44 34.54
CA GLU A 605 -19.88 0.86 34.06
C GLU A 605 -18.66 1.72 34.38
N SER A 606 -18.86 2.99 34.77
CA SER A 606 -17.78 3.97 34.87
C SER A 606 -16.79 3.66 35.98
N LEU A 607 -15.52 3.63 35.59
CA LEU A 607 -14.38 3.57 36.50
C LEU A 607 -13.86 4.96 36.90
N PHE A 608 -14.46 6.03 36.38
CA PHE A 608 -14.07 7.40 36.72
C PHE A 608 -14.67 7.89 38.04
N ASP A 609 -13.98 8.86 38.62
CA ASP A 609 -14.45 9.71 39.69
C ASP A 609 -15.01 11.04 39.12
N TYR A 610 -15.88 11.67 39.90
CA TYR A 610 -16.71 12.79 39.46
C TYR A 610 -16.75 13.87 40.54
N GLY A 611 -16.64 15.13 40.15
CA GLY A 611 -16.84 16.26 41.05
C GLY A 611 -18.32 16.39 41.49
N PRO A 612 -18.62 17.25 42.47
CA PRO A 612 -19.98 17.40 43.00
C PRO A 612 -21.03 17.70 41.91
N GLY A 613 -21.98 16.76 41.71
CA GLY A 613 -23.05 16.86 40.72
C GLY A 613 -22.66 16.47 39.29
N GLN A 614 -21.46 15.92 39.06
CA GLN A 614 -21.03 15.42 37.76
C GLN A 614 -21.34 13.93 37.56
N SER A 615 -21.37 13.50 36.29
CA SER A 615 -21.67 12.13 35.83
C SER A 615 -21.08 11.88 34.44
N THR A 616 -21.23 10.67 33.88
CA THR A 616 -20.89 10.39 32.46
C THR A 616 -21.59 11.33 31.47
N GLU A 617 -22.77 11.84 31.84
CA GLU A 617 -23.54 12.81 31.05
C GLU A 617 -22.85 14.19 31.01
N THR A 618 -22.09 14.56 32.05
CA THR A 618 -21.34 15.83 32.11
C THR A 618 -20.23 15.89 31.05
N PHE A 619 -19.67 14.73 30.70
CA PHE A 619 -18.58 14.61 29.73
C PHE A 619 -19.03 14.11 28.35
N THR A 620 -20.34 13.86 28.15
CA THR A 620 -20.88 13.26 26.92
C THR A 620 -21.56 14.30 26.02
N ASP A 621 -21.10 14.40 24.77
CA ASP A 621 -21.84 15.07 23.70
C ASP A 621 -22.01 14.12 22.50
N ARG A 622 -23.21 13.53 22.37
CA ARG A 622 -23.57 12.65 21.24
C ARG A 622 -23.78 13.41 19.92
N SER A 623 -23.77 14.75 19.93
CA SER A 623 -23.74 15.57 18.71
C SER A 623 -22.32 15.82 18.19
N PHE A 624 -21.29 15.53 19.01
CA PHE A 624 -19.88 15.70 18.66
C PHE A 624 -19.32 14.46 17.92
N PRO A 625 -18.44 14.62 16.93
CA PRO A 625 -18.09 15.87 16.26
C PRO A 625 -19.23 16.32 15.33
N SER A 626 -19.29 17.61 14.99
CA SER A 626 -20.39 18.17 14.18
C SER A 626 -20.35 17.80 12.69
N ARG A 627 -19.20 17.30 12.21
CA ARG A 627 -18.93 16.75 10.88
C ARG A 627 -17.67 15.89 10.93
N TYR A 628 -17.41 15.10 9.88
CA TYR A 628 -16.17 14.34 9.76
C TYR A 628 -14.94 15.29 9.82
N PRO A 629 -13.92 14.98 10.65
CA PRO A 629 -12.66 15.69 10.66
C PRO A 629 -11.96 15.51 9.31
N SER A 630 -11.75 16.59 8.55
CA SER A 630 -11.28 16.50 7.16
C SER A 630 -10.38 17.67 6.78
N LEU A 631 -9.36 17.39 5.97
CA LEU A 631 -8.52 18.42 5.35
C LEU A 631 -9.18 19.08 4.12
N VAL A 632 -10.43 18.73 3.78
CA VAL A 632 -11.25 19.45 2.79
C VAL A 632 -11.41 20.91 3.24
N GLY A 633 -10.74 21.81 2.52
CA GLY A 633 -10.71 23.25 2.81
C GLY A 633 -9.42 23.75 3.47
N VAL A 634 -8.48 22.86 3.84
CA VAL A 634 -7.12 23.23 4.23
C VAL A 634 -6.29 23.47 2.97
N ALA A 635 -5.46 24.51 2.93
CA ALA A 635 -4.66 24.81 1.75
C ALA A 635 -3.53 23.78 1.57
N PRO A 636 -3.22 23.31 0.34
CA PRO A 636 -2.13 22.36 0.12
C PRO A 636 -0.76 22.80 0.65
N ALA A 637 -0.50 24.12 0.70
CA ALA A 637 0.70 24.68 1.30
C ALA A 637 0.77 24.50 2.83
N GLN A 638 -0.39 24.47 3.52
CA GLN A 638 -0.46 24.14 4.95
C GLN A 638 -0.25 22.64 5.18
N ILE A 639 -0.85 21.78 4.34
CA ILE A 639 -0.63 20.33 4.41
C ILE A 639 0.85 20.02 4.20
N GLN A 640 1.48 20.54 3.14
CA GLN A 640 2.93 20.37 2.91
C GLN A 640 3.81 20.98 4.02
N ALA A 641 3.37 22.04 4.69
CA ALA A 641 4.07 22.59 5.85
C ALA A 641 3.94 21.69 7.09
N ALA A 642 2.78 21.05 7.30
CA ALA A 642 2.58 20.04 8.32
C ALA A 642 3.45 18.79 8.03
N THR A 643 3.41 18.27 6.81
CA THR A 643 4.25 17.13 6.36
C THR A 643 5.73 17.39 6.60
N ARG A 644 6.26 18.56 6.23
CA ARG A 644 7.66 18.90 6.54
C ARG A 644 7.94 18.97 8.03
N GLN A 645 7.08 19.61 8.83
CA GLN A 645 7.28 19.68 10.28
C GLN A 645 7.30 18.28 10.93
N CYS A 646 6.42 17.36 10.51
CA CYS A 646 6.42 15.98 10.98
C CYS A 646 7.68 15.22 10.50
N GLN A 647 8.11 15.39 9.25
CA GLN A 647 9.35 14.78 8.75
C GLN A 647 10.60 15.32 9.49
N GLU A 648 10.67 16.63 9.71
CA GLU A 648 11.75 17.31 10.46
C GLU A 648 11.78 16.90 11.95
N ALA A 649 10.63 16.54 12.53
CA ALA A 649 10.51 16.03 13.89
C ALA A 649 10.81 14.52 14.04
N ASN A 650 11.13 13.81 12.94
CA ASN A 650 11.29 12.34 12.89
C ASN A 650 10.08 11.60 13.51
N ILE A 651 8.86 12.03 13.16
CA ILE A 651 7.66 11.23 13.46
C ILE A 651 7.80 9.89 12.76
N ASP A 652 7.57 8.80 13.48
CA ASP A 652 7.55 7.46 12.88
C ASP A 652 6.44 7.36 11.81
N VAL A 653 6.63 6.50 10.81
CA VAL A 653 5.65 6.29 9.73
C VAL A 653 4.26 5.97 10.28
N ASP A 654 4.17 5.34 11.45
CA ASP A 654 2.91 4.96 12.06
C ASP A 654 2.09 6.11 12.65
N PHE A 655 2.75 7.19 13.08
CA PHE A 655 2.09 8.38 13.63
C PHE A 655 2.07 9.56 12.64
N MET A 656 2.75 9.42 11.48
CA MET A 656 2.89 10.47 10.46
C MET A 656 1.54 11.00 9.97
N ALA A 657 0.58 10.12 9.68
CA ALA A 657 -0.72 10.51 9.12
C ALA A 657 -1.57 11.37 10.10
N GLY A 658 -1.53 11.02 11.40
CA GLY A 658 -2.12 11.84 12.47
C GLY A 658 -1.42 13.19 12.57
N CYS A 659 -0.11 13.21 12.78
CA CYS A 659 0.68 14.46 12.89
C CYS A 659 0.40 15.46 11.75
N VAL A 660 0.33 14.97 10.51
CA VAL A 660 0.03 15.82 9.34
C VAL A 660 -1.41 16.33 9.37
N PHE A 661 -2.37 15.51 9.79
CA PHE A 661 -3.74 15.92 9.99
C PHE A 661 -3.84 17.03 11.05
N ASP A 662 -3.26 16.83 12.23
CA ASP A 662 -3.41 17.71 13.40
C ASP A 662 -2.87 19.10 13.12
N ILE A 663 -1.64 19.18 12.60
CA ILE A 663 -0.97 20.45 12.32
C ILE A 663 -1.65 21.15 11.12
N ALA A 664 -2.07 20.41 10.09
CA ALA A 664 -2.73 21.01 8.93
C ALA A 664 -4.14 21.52 9.25
N ALA A 665 -4.90 20.81 10.10
CA ALA A 665 -6.26 21.16 10.49
C ALA A 665 -6.32 22.24 11.59
N THR A 666 -5.36 22.28 12.51
CA THR A 666 -5.35 23.23 13.65
C THR A 666 -4.48 24.45 13.42
N GLY A 667 -3.36 24.31 12.71
CA GLY A 667 -2.29 25.30 12.60
C GLY A 667 -1.31 25.33 13.79
N GLU A 668 -1.47 24.45 14.78
CA GLU A 668 -0.70 24.45 16.03
C GLU A 668 0.46 23.45 15.95
N SER A 669 1.72 23.91 15.94
CA SER A 669 2.90 23.02 15.89
C SER A 669 3.11 22.21 17.18
N GLY A 670 2.35 22.48 18.25
CA GLY A 670 2.43 21.73 19.51
C GLY A 670 2.04 20.25 19.39
N PHE A 671 1.26 19.86 18.37
CA PHE A 671 0.93 18.45 18.09
C PHE A 671 2.15 17.61 17.67
N LEU A 672 3.26 18.24 17.23
CA LEU A 672 4.54 17.56 17.04
C LEU A 672 5.00 16.82 18.30
N GLU A 673 4.82 17.40 19.50
CA GLU A 673 5.24 16.75 20.74
C GLU A 673 4.35 15.55 21.12
N ALA A 674 3.14 15.45 20.55
CA ALA A 674 2.25 14.31 20.75
C ALA A 674 2.64 13.11 19.87
N ALA A 675 2.86 13.35 18.57
CA ALA A 675 3.23 12.30 17.63
C ALA A 675 4.70 11.87 17.76
N ALA A 676 5.66 12.80 17.94
CA ALA A 676 7.09 12.48 17.99
C ALA A 676 7.49 11.61 19.17
N ASN A 677 6.63 11.54 20.18
CA ASN A 677 6.86 10.85 21.43
C ASN A 677 5.89 9.69 21.69
N ALA A 678 5.04 9.33 20.71
CA ALA A 678 4.45 8.00 20.69
C ALA A 678 5.55 6.93 20.42
N VAL A 679 6.58 7.31 19.65
CA VAL A 679 7.82 6.57 19.36
C VAL A 679 8.69 6.30 20.60
N VAL A 680 8.58 7.14 21.65
CA VAL A 680 9.64 7.29 22.66
C VAL A 680 9.80 6.10 23.63
N ASN A 681 8.76 5.27 23.80
CA ASN A 681 8.84 4.09 24.66
C ASN A 681 9.79 2.99 24.12
N VAL A 682 10.17 2.99 22.84
CA VAL A 682 11.06 1.96 22.24
C VAL A 682 12.54 2.39 22.24
N VAL A 683 12.83 3.69 22.42
CA VAL A 683 14.15 4.27 22.13
C VAL A 683 14.90 4.73 23.39
N VAL A 684 14.21 5.15 24.45
CA VAL A 684 14.87 5.79 25.61
C VAL A 684 15.64 4.80 26.48
N GLU A 685 15.17 3.57 26.67
CA GLU A 685 15.92 2.56 27.45
C GLU A 685 17.23 2.17 26.75
N ARG A 686 17.17 1.92 25.43
CA ARG A 686 18.34 1.64 24.56
C ARG A 686 19.39 2.75 24.52
N ALA A 687 19.02 3.99 24.89
CA ALA A 687 19.95 5.12 24.99
C ALA A 687 20.65 5.22 26.36
N VAL A 688 20.03 4.69 27.43
CA VAL A 688 20.62 4.68 28.77
C VAL A 688 21.64 3.56 28.92
N ASP A 689 21.31 2.34 28.48
CA ASP A 689 22.18 1.18 28.67
C ASP A 689 23.49 1.27 27.89
N ARG A 690 23.47 1.80 26.65
CA ARG A 690 24.71 2.06 25.89
C ARG A 690 25.65 3.00 26.63
N VAL A 691 25.12 4.04 27.28
CA VAL A 691 25.92 5.00 28.04
C VAL A 691 26.43 4.39 29.36
N ILE A 692 25.71 3.42 29.94
CA ILE A 692 26.17 2.69 31.14
C ILE A 692 27.30 1.71 30.79
N ASP A 693 27.20 0.99 29.68
CA ASP A 693 28.23 0.03 29.26
C ASP A 693 29.46 0.71 28.64
N GLU A 694 29.31 1.76 27.82
CA GLU A 694 30.46 2.56 27.33
C GLU A 694 31.23 3.25 28.47
N VAL A 695 30.59 3.52 29.62
CA VAL A 695 31.28 4.04 30.82
C VAL A 695 31.91 2.93 31.68
N ARG A 696 31.40 1.69 31.63
CA ARG A 696 31.97 0.54 32.36
C ARG A 696 33.33 0.10 31.83
N ASP A 697 33.50 0.04 30.51
CA ASP A 697 34.75 -0.44 29.89
C ASP A 697 35.91 0.58 29.92
N VAL A 698 35.66 1.83 30.35
CA VAL A 698 36.63 2.94 30.26
C VAL A 698 37.32 3.27 31.61
N ILE A 699 36.87 2.74 32.75
CA ILE A 699 37.41 3.07 34.08
C ILE A 699 37.94 1.84 34.84
N PRO A 700 39.26 1.54 34.79
CA PRO A 700 39.85 0.42 35.53
C PRO A 700 40.11 0.76 37.01
N ILE A 701 39.07 0.74 37.84
CA ILE A 701 39.18 0.85 39.31
C ILE A 701 38.81 -0.50 39.96
N PRO A 702 39.78 -1.25 40.51
CA PRO A 702 39.51 -2.50 41.21
C PRO A 702 38.96 -2.24 42.63
N ILE A 703 37.63 -2.35 42.80
CA ILE A 703 36.99 -2.25 44.11
C ILE A 703 37.13 -3.60 44.85
N PRO A 704 37.58 -3.63 46.13
CA PRO A 704 37.82 -4.90 46.83
C PRO A 704 36.54 -5.67 47.16
N ARG A 705 36.59 -7.01 47.03
CA ARG A 705 35.59 -7.89 47.64
C ARG A 705 35.71 -7.82 49.17
N TRP A 706 34.65 -7.39 49.85
CA TRP A 706 34.40 -7.68 51.27
C TRP A 706 33.13 -8.54 51.37
N PRO A 707 33.10 -9.54 52.27
CA PRO A 707 31.94 -10.40 52.45
C PRO A 707 30.90 -9.73 53.34
N PHE A 708 29.61 -9.93 53.04
CA PHE A 708 28.70 -10.79 53.82
C PHE A 708 27.45 -11.12 52.99
#